data_AF-A0A922X8P6-F1
#
_entry.id   AF-A0A922X8P6-F1
#
_cell.length_a   1.000
_cell.length_b   1.000
_cell.length_c   1.000
_cell.angle_alpha   90.00
_cell.angle_beta   90.00
_cell.angle_gamma   90.00
#
_symmetry.space_group_name_H-M   'P 1'
#
loop_
_entity.id
_entity.type
_entity.pdbx_description
1 polymer ?
#
loop_
_entity_poly.entity_id
_entity_poly.type
_entity_poly.pdbx_seq_one_letter_code
_entity_poly.pdbx_strand_id
1 'polypeptide(L)'
;MRYVLSVWTLLLLFSASPALSDELADLVQPLIDAHEGDVAVAIKDLNTGQTFEYQAEKAMPTASLIKFPLMIAAYQAIEDGKADPDTMIELEESDKVPGSGILTTHFSDGAKISLRDAIQLMIVYSDNTATNLVAGEVGLDKTAALMEKLGYPETKLHSFVFKRETSLFPERSKEFGLGSTTPADMISLLEKLQKKELVSKEASEKMLAHLYANADKSTFPRYLPDVKIAHKTGAVNEVRTDAGIIDGPKGPIAICVMTNKNKDQSWGGENAGDVLCSKIAQVAYRHFSDDAEAKVEPDSGLLKMGSAGPLVAMLQRTLNARVTPSPELTDDGDFGPMTETAVIAFQKAKSLEPNGIVGPETWEALGPLVEAGPEAPAPEVANAEVFAKESADPLDGPPYVSCKVWAIADGKTGEVLWGLDENKPVDIASTTKMMTAYLVGKYAEAHPEVLEEKVTFSKRADETIGSTADLRAGEVVSVEELLYGLMLPSGNDASVAFGEHFGSRLAAGGDEEQGEKDSPKKSYDKFIEAMNAGAKELGMENSHFDNTHGLTEETHKASAADMAKLAHAVKQIPLLQKVVSTPQRGATVSGPGGYERNVLWKNTNNLLKIEGYDGVKTGTTSAAGACLVSSAKRGDDSLIVVVLGAPSSDSRYVDSRNLYRWGWTQLEKRKVEEK
;
A
#
# COMPACT_ATOMS: atom_id res chain seq x y z
N MET A 1 47.56 -41.84 55.80
CA MET A 1 46.56 -42.10 54.74
C MET A 1 45.20 -41.59 55.22
N ARG A 2 44.88 -40.33 54.93
CA ARG A 2 43.58 -39.69 55.19
C ARG A 2 43.40 -38.66 54.07
N TYR A 3 42.57 -38.98 53.08
CA TYR A 3 42.17 -38.04 52.03
C TYR A 3 40.93 -37.30 52.53
N VAL A 4 41.04 -35.97 52.62
CA VAL A 4 39.91 -35.05 52.78
C VAL A 4 39.49 -34.67 51.35
N LEU A 5 38.30 -35.11 50.92
CA LEU A 5 37.67 -34.59 49.71
C LEU A 5 37.05 -33.23 50.03
N SER A 6 37.65 -32.19 49.47
CA SER A 6 37.05 -30.86 49.38
C SER A 6 36.21 -30.79 48.11
N VAL A 7 34.88 -30.80 48.24
CA VAL A 7 33.96 -30.54 47.13
C VAL A 7 33.95 -29.03 46.90
N TRP A 8 34.55 -28.60 45.79
CA TRP A 8 34.37 -27.24 45.27
C TRP A 8 33.10 -27.23 44.42
N THR A 9 32.03 -26.66 44.98
CA THR A 9 30.82 -26.36 44.21
C THR A 9 31.11 -25.16 43.31
N LEU A 10 31.26 -25.42 42.01
CA LEU A 10 31.37 -24.39 40.98
C LEU A 10 30.00 -23.71 40.85
N LEU A 11 29.82 -22.55 41.48
CA LEU A 11 28.67 -21.68 41.21
C LEU A 11 28.88 -21.04 39.83
N LEU A 12 28.25 -21.62 38.81
CA LEU A 12 27.97 -20.94 37.55
C LEU A 12 26.93 -19.86 37.84
N LEU A 13 27.40 -18.62 38.06
CA LEU A 13 26.56 -17.44 38.00
C LEU A 13 26.22 -17.18 36.53
N PHE A 14 25.14 -17.81 36.04
CA PHE A 14 24.42 -17.25 34.90
C PHE A 14 23.76 -15.96 35.39
N SER A 15 24.30 -14.81 35.01
CA SER A 15 23.50 -13.60 34.98
C SER A 15 22.49 -13.77 33.85
N ALA A 16 21.33 -14.33 34.16
CA ALA A 16 20.18 -14.20 33.28
C ALA A 16 19.92 -12.70 33.13
N SER A 17 20.15 -12.15 31.94
CA SER A 17 19.59 -10.86 31.58
C SER A 17 18.09 -10.91 31.90
N PRO A 18 17.51 -9.87 32.52
CA PRO A 18 16.08 -9.86 32.74
C PRO A 18 15.41 -9.85 31.37
N ALA A 19 14.91 -11.01 30.94
CA ALA A 19 13.94 -11.08 29.87
C ALA A 19 12.74 -10.23 30.32
N LEU A 20 12.44 -9.18 29.57
CA LEU A 20 11.16 -8.48 29.61
C LEU A 20 10.53 -8.65 28.23
N SER A 21 9.24 -8.83 28.07
CA SER A 21 8.18 -9.44 28.87
C SER A 21 7.33 -10.19 27.81
N ASP A 22 6.40 -11.07 28.20
CA ASP A 22 5.51 -11.73 27.22
C ASP A 22 4.89 -10.72 26.21
N GLU A 23 4.75 -9.43 26.57
CA GLU A 23 4.17 -8.36 25.76
C GLU A 23 4.95 -7.96 24.48
N LEU A 24 6.28 -7.73 24.53
CA LEU A 24 7.01 -7.35 23.30
C LEU A 24 7.06 -8.52 22.30
N ALA A 25 7.17 -9.74 22.83
CA ALA A 25 7.09 -10.95 22.03
C ALA A 25 5.71 -11.10 21.39
N ASP A 26 4.62 -10.88 22.14
CA ASP A 26 3.23 -10.93 21.64
C ASP A 26 2.96 -9.92 20.52
N LEU A 27 3.68 -8.79 20.50
CA LEU A 27 3.56 -7.76 19.46
C LEU A 27 4.42 -8.05 18.21
N VAL A 28 5.63 -8.58 18.39
CA VAL A 28 6.58 -8.81 17.30
C VAL A 28 6.34 -10.17 16.61
N GLN A 29 5.96 -11.21 17.36
CA GLN A 29 5.79 -12.57 16.83
C GLN A 29 4.76 -12.66 15.70
N PRO A 30 3.57 -12.02 15.77
CA PRO A 30 2.61 -12.06 14.66
C PRO A 30 3.13 -11.41 13.37
N LEU A 31 3.99 -10.39 13.48
CA LEU A 31 4.63 -9.76 12.32
C LEU A 31 5.64 -10.70 11.66
N ILE A 32 6.40 -11.43 12.48
CA ILE A 32 7.34 -12.45 12.03
C ILE A 32 6.58 -13.60 11.35
N ASP A 33 5.53 -14.12 11.98
CA ASP A 33 4.76 -15.27 11.49
C ASP A 33 4.00 -14.96 10.18
N ALA A 34 3.59 -13.70 9.99
CA ALA A 34 2.92 -13.24 8.78
C ALA A 34 3.87 -13.06 7.57
N HIS A 35 5.19 -12.97 7.80
CA HIS A 35 6.15 -12.73 6.73
C HIS A 35 6.48 -14.00 5.97
N GLU A 36 6.30 -13.98 4.64
CA GLU A 36 6.64 -15.12 3.77
C GLU A 36 8.16 -15.13 3.43
N GLY A 37 8.98 -15.56 4.40
CA GLY A 37 10.44 -15.70 4.29
C GLY A 37 11.11 -16.14 5.59
N ASP A 38 12.43 -16.34 5.56
CA ASP A 38 13.25 -16.51 6.76
C ASP A 38 13.39 -15.15 7.48
N VAL A 39 13.15 -15.10 8.79
CA VAL A 39 13.27 -13.86 9.61
C VAL A 39 14.19 -14.10 10.81
N ALA A 40 15.01 -13.10 11.14
CA ALA A 40 15.81 -13.06 12.37
C ALA A 40 15.81 -11.63 12.93
N VAL A 41 15.62 -11.50 14.24
CA VAL A 41 15.41 -10.20 14.92
C VAL A 41 16.15 -10.19 16.25
N ALA A 42 16.77 -9.07 16.58
CA ALA A 42 17.23 -8.77 17.93
C ALA A 42 16.93 -7.29 18.24
N ILE A 43 16.47 -7.03 19.45
CA ILE A 43 16.11 -5.69 19.95
C ILE A 43 16.65 -5.57 21.36
N LYS A 44 17.22 -4.41 21.70
CA LYS A 44 17.75 -4.13 23.04
C LYS A 44 17.52 -2.68 23.44
N ASP A 45 16.88 -2.45 24.58
CA ASP A 45 16.95 -1.15 25.26
C ASP A 45 18.33 -1.02 25.91
N LEU A 46 19.13 -0.06 25.44
CA LEU A 46 20.50 0.11 25.89
C LEU A 46 20.61 0.76 27.29
N ASN A 47 19.52 1.35 27.81
CA ASN A 47 19.50 1.89 29.16
C ASN A 47 19.20 0.81 30.21
N THR A 48 18.17 0.00 29.97
CA THR A 48 17.74 -1.03 30.93
C THR A 48 18.42 -2.39 30.72
N GLY A 49 18.93 -2.64 29.50
CA GLY A 49 19.47 -3.93 29.09
C GLY A 49 18.40 -4.97 28.72
N GLN A 50 17.12 -4.58 28.68
CA GLN A 50 16.03 -5.45 28.24
C GLN A 50 16.19 -5.84 26.77
N THR A 51 15.89 -7.10 26.44
CA THR A 51 16.11 -7.67 25.10
C THR A 51 14.93 -8.49 24.59
N PHE A 52 14.70 -8.44 23.28
CA PHE A 52 13.91 -9.43 22.53
C PHE A 52 14.79 -10.07 21.45
N GLU A 53 14.71 -11.39 21.30
CA GLU A 53 15.52 -12.16 20.37
C GLU A 53 14.68 -13.23 19.66
N TYR A 54 14.73 -13.26 18.33
CA TYR A 54 14.14 -14.31 17.50
C TYR A 54 15.18 -14.75 16.47
N GLN A 55 15.65 -16.00 16.57
CA GLN A 55 16.76 -16.51 15.75
C GLN A 55 18.00 -15.59 15.77
N ALA A 56 18.27 -14.92 16.89
CA ALA A 56 19.28 -13.86 16.99
C ALA A 56 20.72 -14.33 16.74
N GLU A 57 21.01 -15.63 16.94
CA GLU A 57 22.30 -16.26 16.69
C GLU A 57 22.41 -16.91 15.29
N LYS A 58 21.33 -16.86 14.48
CA LYS A 58 21.33 -17.44 13.13
C LYS A 58 22.10 -16.52 12.19
N ALA A 59 23.09 -17.07 11.51
CA ALA A 59 23.79 -16.37 10.43
C ALA A 59 22.81 -16.09 9.28
N MET A 60 22.76 -14.82 8.85
CA MET A 60 21.86 -14.32 7.82
C MET A 60 22.65 -13.52 6.76
N PRO A 61 22.17 -13.48 5.51
CA PRO A 61 22.76 -12.62 4.49
C PRO A 61 22.55 -11.16 4.85
N THR A 62 23.58 -10.35 4.62
CA THR A 62 23.59 -8.94 5.02
C THR A 62 23.17 -7.98 3.92
N ALA A 63 23.27 -8.39 2.64
CA ALA A 63 23.29 -7.44 1.54
C ALA A 63 24.23 -6.25 1.86
N SER A 64 23.73 -5.01 1.86
CA SER A 64 24.55 -3.82 2.18
C SER A 64 24.75 -3.55 3.68
N LEU A 65 24.12 -4.29 4.59
CA LEU A 65 24.33 -4.11 6.05
C LEU A 65 25.80 -4.37 6.45
N ILE A 66 26.51 -5.24 5.72
CA ILE A 66 27.94 -5.52 5.96
C ILE A 66 28.86 -4.31 5.84
N LYS A 67 28.39 -3.22 5.21
CA LYS A 67 29.13 -1.96 5.10
C LYS A 67 29.36 -1.32 6.48
N PHE A 68 28.53 -1.63 7.48
CA PHE A 68 28.76 -1.18 8.86
C PHE A 68 30.03 -1.82 9.48
N PRO A 69 30.20 -3.17 9.49
CA PRO A 69 31.48 -3.82 9.81
C PRO A 69 32.69 -3.29 9.02
N LEU A 70 32.52 -3.01 7.72
CA LEU A 70 33.59 -2.44 6.92
C LEU A 70 33.97 -1.03 7.37
N MET A 71 33.00 -0.18 7.72
CA MET A 71 33.27 1.13 8.32
C MET A 71 34.03 1.00 9.65
N ILE A 72 33.66 0.03 10.50
CA ILE A 72 34.38 -0.23 11.76
C ILE A 72 35.85 -0.57 11.48
N ALA A 73 36.10 -1.43 10.49
CA ALA A 73 37.46 -1.78 10.08
C ALA A 73 38.23 -0.57 9.50
N ALA A 74 37.56 0.30 8.75
CA ALA A 74 38.15 1.53 8.23
C ALA A 74 38.59 2.47 9.36
N TYR A 75 37.73 2.73 10.33
CA TYR A 75 38.07 3.58 11.48
C TYR A 75 39.13 2.96 12.38
N GLN A 76 39.12 1.63 12.57
CA GLN A 76 40.18 0.95 13.29
C GLN A 76 41.53 1.07 12.56
N ALA A 77 41.54 0.97 11.23
CA ALA A 77 42.76 1.16 10.44
C ALA A 77 43.28 2.60 10.53
N ILE A 78 42.38 3.60 10.56
CA ILE A 78 42.73 5.00 10.76
C ILE A 78 43.35 5.22 12.15
N GLU A 79 42.71 4.70 13.21
CA GLU A 79 43.20 4.81 14.59
C GLU A 79 44.56 4.12 14.78
N ASP A 80 44.76 2.97 14.13
CA ASP A 80 46.02 2.23 14.13
C ASP A 80 47.13 2.90 13.30
N GLY A 81 46.84 4.02 12.60
CA GLY A 81 47.77 4.68 11.68
C GLY A 81 48.09 3.88 10.42
N LYS A 82 47.21 2.95 10.03
CA LYS A 82 47.34 2.09 8.85
C LYS A 82 46.59 2.60 7.63
N ALA A 83 45.71 3.57 7.82
CA ALA A 83 45.00 4.30 6.76
C ALA A 83 44.93 5.79 7.15
N ASP A 84 44.92 6.67 6.14
CA ASP A 84 44.76 8.11 6.34
C ASP A 84 43.39 8.54 5.78
N PRO A 85 42.51 9.17 6.59
CA PRO A 85 41.19 9.61 6.13
C PRO A 85 41.25 10.62 4.98
N ASP A 86 42.34 11.38 4.85
CA ASP A 86 42.52 12.38 3.81
C ASP A 86 43.25 11.83 2.57
N THR A 87 43.58 10.51 2.54
CA THR A 87 44.08 9.84 1.33
C THR A 87 43.09 10.03 0.18
N MET A 88 43.55 10.63 -0.90
CA MET A 88 42.77 10.82 -2.13
C MET A 88 42.88 9.58 -3.02
N ILE A 89 41.82 8.79 -3.04
CA ILE A 89 41.67 7.60 -3.88
C ILE A 89 41.22 8.06 -5.26
N GLU A 90 41.94 7.64 -6.29
CA GLU A 90 41.58 7.89 -7.68
C GLU A 90 40.55 6.84 -8.13
N LEU A 91 39.41 7.29 -8.65
CA LEU A 91 38.34 6.42 -9.13
C LEU A 91 38.72 5.88 -10.52
N GLU A 92 39.05 4.60 -10.61
CA GLU A 92 39.30 3.94 -11.88
C GLU A 92 37.99 3.41 -12.49
N GLU A 93 37.97 3.22 -13.80
CA GLU A 93 36.82 2.62 -14.48
C GLU A 93 36.55 1.18 -13.98
N SER A 94 37.61 0.44 -13.60
CA SER A 94 37.50 -0.89 -13.01
C SER A 94 36.90 -0.93 -11.60
N ASP A 95 36.80 0.21 -10.91
CA ASP A 95 36.20 0.29 -9.57
C ASP A 95 34.69 0.46 -9.64
N LYS A 96 34.18 1.06 -10.72
CA LYS A 96 32.76 1.36 -10.90
C LYS A 96 31.95 0.09 -11.07
N VAL A 97 30.99 -0.11 -10.17
CA VAL A 97 30.06 -1.25 -10.17
C VAL A 97 28.61 -0.78 -10.16
N PRO A 98 27.66 -1.57 -10.71
CA PRO A 98 26.25 -1.17 -10.80
C PRO A 98 25.55 -1.19 -9.43
N GLY A 99 24.26 -0.84 -9.40
CA GLY A 99 23.42 -0.82 -8.20
C GLY A 99 23.36 0.55 -7.54
N SER A 100 23.26 0.59 -6.21
CA SER A 100 23.15 1.83 -5.43
C SER A 100 24.48 2.58 -5.40
N GLY A 101 24.40 3.91 -5.51
CA GLY A 101 25.55 4.80 -5.37
C GLY A 101 25.48 6.02 -6.27
N ILE A 102 26.39 6.96 -6.01
CA ILE A 102 26.57 8.20 -6.76
C ILE A 102 27.77 8.07 -7.70
N LEU A 103 28.85 7.40 -7.28
CA LEU A 103 30.13 7.44 -7.99
C LEU A 103 30.05 6.86 -9.40
N THR A 104 29.37 5.72 -9.58
CA THR A 104 29.29 5.04 -10.88
C THR A 104 28.63 5.89 -11.96
N THR A 105 27.56 6.61 -11.62
CA THR A 105 26.71 7.31 -12.59
C THR A 105 27.03 8.79 -12.74
N HIS A 106 27.68 9.40 -11.75
CA HIS A 106 27.88 10.86 -11.71
C HIS A 106 29.35 11.30 -11.76
N PHE A 107 30.31 10.38 -11.61
CA PHE A 107 31.73 10.72 -11.60
C PHE A 107 32.47 10.04 -12.76
N SER A 108 33.32 10.82 -13.44
CA SER A 108 34.24 10.33 -14.47
C SER A 108 35.40 9.56 -13.84
N ASP A 109 36.01 8.66 -14.62
CA ASP A 109 37.29 8.07 -14.30
C ASP A 109 38.38 9.15 -14.08
N GLY A 110 39.29 8.89 -13.15
CA GLY A 110 40.33 9.84 -12.73
C GLY A 110 39.87 10.88 -11.69
N ALA A 111 38.57 10.93 -11.36
CA ALA A 111 38.09 11.72 -10.22
C ALA A 111 38.73 11.23 -8.92
N LYS A 112 39.01 12.15 -7.99
CA LYS A 112 39.64 11.81 -6.70
C LYS A 112 38.68 12.05 -5.56
N ILE A 113 38.54 11.06 -4.69
CA ILE A 113 37.70 11.13 -3.48
C ILE A 113 38.52 10.76 -2.25
N SER A 114 38.35 11.48 -1.14
CA SER A 114 39.06 11.11 0.09
C SER A 114 38.51 9.80 0.66
N LEU A 115 39.32 9.04 1.39
CA LEU A 115 38.84 7.85 2.12
C LEU A 115 37.67 8.18 3.04
N ARG A 116 37.73 9.34 3.72
CA ARG A 116 36.63 9.85 4.56
C ARG A 116 35.32 9.99 3.78
N ASP A 117 35.38 10.60 2.59
CA ASP A 117 34.18 10.83 1.77
C ASP A 117 33.69 9.52 1.14
N ALA A 118 34.59 8.59 0.81
CA ALA A 118 34.21 7.25 0.37
C ALA A 118 33.47 6.48 1.47
N ILE A 119 33.92 6.56 2.74
CA ILE A 119 33.18 6.00 3.89
C ILE A 119 31.80 6.64 4.02
N GLN A 120 31.70 7.97 3.88
CA GLN A 120 30.42 8.68 3.90
C GLN A 120 29.46 8.18 2.82
N LEU A 121 29.90 8.11 1.56
CA LEU A 121 29.06 7.65 0.45
C LEU A 121 28.65 6.18 0.61
N MET A 122 29.57 5.34 1.10
CA MET A 122 29.33 3.92 1.38
C MET A 122 28.20 3.72 2.39
N ILE A 123 28.11 4.56 3.41
CA ILE A 123 27.08 4.45 4.44
C ILE A 123 25.81 5.19 4.04
N VAL A 124 25.92 6.48 3.68
CA VAL A 124 24.77 7.37 3.46
C VAL A 124 23.94 7.02 2.24
N TYR A 125 24.60 6.72 1.12
CA TYR A 125 23.93 6.39 -0.15
C TYR A 125 24.03 4.90 -0.48
N SER A 126 24.57 4.10 0.45
CA SER A 126 24.87 2.69 0.22
C SER A 126 25.69 2.49 -1.06
N ASP A 127 26.64 3.37 -1.36
CA ASP A 127 27.35 3.38 -2.64
C ASP A 127 28.24 2.14 -2.81
N ASN A 128 27.97 1.32 -3.82
CA ASN A 128 28.68 0.06 -4.09
C ASN A 128 30.11 0.27 -4.56
N THR A 129 30.35 1.32 -5.34
CA THR A 129 31.69 1.68 -5.81
C THR A 129 32.52 2.22 -4.66
N ALA A 130 31.97 3.11 -3.84
CA ALA A 130 32.64 3.60 -2.63
C ALA A 130 32.94 2.44 -1.66
N THR A 131 32.04 1.45 -1.55
CA THR A 131 32.29 0.23 -0.77
C THR A 131 33.55 -0.50 -1.24
N ASN A 132 33.74 -0.63 -2.56
CA ASN A 132 34.93 -1.26 -3.11
C ASN A 132 36.19 -0.43 -2.86
N LEU A 133 36.12 0.90 -2.98
CA LEU A 133 37.25 1.78 -2.67
C LEU A 133 37.68 1.66 -1.20
N VAL A 134 36.72 1.71 -0.27
CA VAL A 134 37.00 1.54 1.16
C VAL A 134 37.56 0.14 1.46
N ALA A 135 36.98 -0.91 0.87
CA ALA A 135 37.48 -2.27 1.03
C ALA A 135 38.88 -2.46 0.43
N GLY A 136 39.23 -1.74 -0.63
CA GLY A 136 40.56 -1.77 -1.25
C GLY A 136 41.62 -1.16 -0.33
N GLU A 137 41.31 -0.05 0.33
CA GLU A 137 42.20 0.62 1.26
C GLU A 137 42.35 -0.15 2.58
N VAL A 138 41.25 -0.70 3.10
CA VAL A 138 41.24 -1.40 4.41
C VAL A 138 41.73 -2.85 4.28
N GLY A 139 41.23 -3.58 3.29
CA GLY A 139 41.42 -5.02 3.10
C GLY A 139 40.23 -5.85 3.59
N LEU A 140 39.76 -6.76 2.74
CA LEU A 140 38.68 -7.71 3.05
C LEU A 140 39.06 -8.66 4.20
N ASP A 141 40.29 -9.16 4.19
CA ASP A 141 40.86 -10.07 5.19
C ASP A 141 40.96 -9.39 6.56
N LYS A 142 41.39 -8.13 6.59
CA LYS A 142 41.50 -7.34 7.82
C LYS A 142 40.14 -7.07 8.45
N THR A 143 39.11 -6.85 7.63
CA THR A 143 37.73 -6.68 8.11
C THR A 143 37.25 -7.94 8.83
N ALA A 144 37.40 -9.11 8.20
CA ALA A 144 37.01 -10.38 8.82
C ALA A 144 37.83 -10.71 10.08
N ALA A 145 39.15 -10.47 10.04
CA ALA A 145 40.04 -10.70 11.19
C ALA A 145 39.71 -9.78 12.37
N LEU A 146 39.30 -8.53 12.10
CA LEU A 146 38.86 -7.61 13.14
C LEU A 146 37.56 -8.09 13.80
N MET A 147 36.56 -8.49 13.01
CA MET A 147 35.29 -8.99 13.56
C MET A 147 35.52 -10.24 14.42
N GLU A 148 36.37 -11.17 13.98
CA GLU A 148 36.75 -12.35 14.76
C GLU A 148 37.48 -11.97 16.07
N LYS A 149 38.43 -11.02 16.01
CA LYS A 149 39.13 -10.49 17.19
C LYS A 149 38.16 -9.83 18.20
N LEU A 150 37.11 -9.19 17.70
CA LEU A 150 36.08 -8.56 18.54
C LEU A 150 35.04 -9.56 19.08
N GLY A 151 35.10 -10.82 18.65
CA GLY A 151 34.20 -11.90 19.12
C GLY A 151 32.99 -12.17 18.21
N TYR A 152 33.01 -11.70 16.95
CA TYR A 152 31.91 -11.81 15.99
C TYR A 152 32.30 -12.67 14.78
N PRO A 153 32.53 -13.99 14.95
CA PRO A 153 33.04 -14.86 13.89
C PRO A 153 32.05 -15.08 12.75
N GLU A 154 30.76 -14.79 12.92
CA GLU A 154 29.75 -14.91 11.86
C GLU A 154 29.64 -13.63 11.02
N THR A 155 30.19 -12.51 11.50
CA THR A 155 30.21 -11.22 10.79
C THR A 155 31.39 -11.17 9.81
N LYS A 156 31.12 -11.46 8.53
CA LYS A 156 32.16 -11.53 7.48
C LYS A 156 31.74 -10.83 6.19
N LEU A 157 32.58 -9.92 5.72
CA LEU A 157 32.56 -9.44 4.34
C LEU A 157 33.27 -10.47 3.46
N HIS A 158 32.58 -10.98 2.45
CA HIS A 158 33.09 -12.10 1.66
C HIS A 158 33.94 -11.66 0.48
N SER A 159 33.43 -10.71 -0.30
CA SER A 159 34.03 -10.26 -1.56
C SER A 159 33.92 -8.75 -1.74
N PHE A 160 34.57 -8.23 -2.77
CA PHE A 160 34.21 -6.94 -3.33
C PHE A 160 32.79 -7.01 -3.93
N VAL A 161 32.07 -5.90 -3.90
CA VAL A 161 30.71 -5.77 -4.42
C VAL A 161 30.73 -6.02 -5.93
N PHE A 162 29.81 -6.85 -6.43
CA PHE A 162 29.74 -7.34 -7.82
C PHE A 162 30.96 -8.13 -8.33
N LYS A 163 31.93 -8.47 -7.46
CA LYS A 163 33.16 -9.20 -7.82
C LYS A 163 33.31 -10.46 -6.97
N ARG A 164 32.34 -11.38 -7.09
CA ARG A 164 32.21 -12.56 -6.21
C ARG A 164 33.40 -13.53 -6.31
N GLU A 165 34.09 -13.53 -7.44
CA GLU A 165 35.34 -14.26 -7.69
C GLU A 165 36.48 -13.85 -6.74
N THR A 166 36.41 -12.68 -6.11
CA THR A 166 37.39 -12.22 -5.12
C THR A 166 37.10 -12.74 -3.72
N SER A 167 36.12 -13.63 -3.55
CA SER A 167 35.63 -14.03 -2.24
C SER A 167 36.69 -14.77 -1.41
N LEU A 168 36.94 -14.30 -0.18
CA LEU A 168 37.78 -15.00 0.80
C LEU A 168 37.08 -16.21 1.43
N PHE A 169 35.74 -16.27 1.34
CA PHE A 169 34.92 -17.34 1.91
C PHE A 169 33.96 -17.92 0.84
N PRO A 170 34.45 -18.65 -0.17
CA PRO A 170 33.65 -19.04 -1.35
C PRO A 170 32.36 -19.80 -1.02
N GLU A 171 32.40 -20.71 -0.04
CA GLU A 171 31.20 -21.45 0.37
C GLU A 171 30.19 -20.55 1.09
N ARG A 172 30.64 -19.67 2.00
CA ARG A 172 29.75 -18.68 2.65
C ARG A 172 29.21 -17.66 1.65
N SER A 173 29.99 -17.29 0.64
CA SER A 173 29.52 -16.40 -0.42
C SER A 173 28.45 -17.05 -1.30
N LYS A 174 28.44 -18.39 -1.43
CA LYS A 174 27.32 -19.12 -2.04
C LYS A 174 26.06 -19.09 -1.22
N GLU A 175 26.18 -19.17 0.09
CA GLU A 175 25.03 -19.20 0.97
C GLU A 175 24.45 -17.80 1.24
N PHE A 176 25.30 -16.82 1.51
CA PHE A 176 24.90 -15.52 2.06
C PHE A 176 25.20 -14.32 1.13
N GLY A 177 25.81 -14.56 -0.04
CA GLY A 177 26.18 -13.51 -0.98
C GLY A 177 27.35 -12.66 -0.48
N LEU A 178 27.16 -11.32 -0.46
CA LEU A 178 28.22 -10.34 -0.20
C LEU A 178 28.82 -10.45 1.20
N GLY A 179 28.02 -10.80 2.20
CA GLY A 179 28.47 -10.94 3.57
C GLY A 179 27.42 -11.60 4.45
N SER A 180 27.86 -12.03 5.62
CA SER A 180 27.02 -12.67 6.64
C SER A 180 27.21 -11.99 7.99
N THR A 181 26.21 -12.09 8.86
CA THR A 181 26.21 -11.65 10.26
C THR A 181 25.07 -12.34 11.01
N THR A 182 25.01 -12.18 12.34
CA THR A 182 23.82 -12.48 13.15
C THR A 182 23.18 -11.18 13.66
N PRO A 183 21.88 -11.17 14.00
CA PRO A 183 21.27 -10.05 14.73
C PRO A 183 21.95 -9.75 16.08
N ALA A 184 22.39 -10.77 16.81
CA ALA A 184 23.08 -10.63 18.09
C ALA A 184 24.43 -9.89 17.94
N ASP A 185 25.23 -10.23 16.92
CA ASP A 185 26.48 -9.54 16.58
C ASP A 185 26.22 -8.04 16.34
N MET A 186 25.20 -7.73 15.53
CA MET A 186 24.83 -6.36 15.19
C MET A 186 24.40 -5.55 16.42
N ILE A 187 23.55 -6.11 17.29
CA ILE A 187 23.16 -5.44 18.55
C ILE A 187 24.36 -5.18 19.44
N SER A 188 25.28 -6.14 19.56
CA SER A 188 26.49 -6.00 20.38
C SER A 188 27.42 -4.89 19.84
N LEU A 189 27.60 -4.83 18.52
CA LEU A 189 28.37 -3.78 17.85
C LEU A 189 27.74 -2.40 18.04
N LEU A 190 26.41 -2.30 17.88
CA LEU A 190 25.65 -1.06 18.08
C LEU A 190 25.70 -0.59 19.55
N GLU A 191 25.63 -1.50 20.51
CA GLU A 191 25.78 -1.16 21.93
C GLU A 191 27.17 -0.56 22.23
N LYS A 192 28.24 -1.18 21.73
CA LYS A 192 29.60 -0.64 21.85
C LYS A 192 29.75 0.70 21.16
N LEU A 193 29.12 0.88 20.00
CA LEU A 193 29.10 2.13 19.26
C LEU A 193 28.41 3.23 20.07
N GLN A 194 27.23 2.95 20.66
CA GLN A 194 26.48 3.91 21.47
C GLN A 194 27.25 4.31 22.72
N LYS A 195 27.92 3.36 23.37
CA LYS A 195 28.81 3.60 24.52
C LYS A 195 30.10 4.34 24.15
N LYS A 196 30.37 4.53 22.85
CA LYS A 196 31.59 5.14 22.30
C LYS A 196 32.87 4.32 22.59
N GLU A 197 32.72 3.01 22.67
CA GLU A 197 33.77 2.05 23.06
C GLU A 197 34.19 1.12 21.90
N LEU A 198 33.64 1.30 20.70
CA LEU A 198 33.84 0.34 19.60
C LEU A 198 35.24 0.41 18.97
N VAL A 199 35.77 1.61 18.73
CA VAL A 199 37.15 1.84 18.24
C VAL A 199 37.85 2.82 19.18
N SER A 200 37.52 4.09 19.04
CA SER A 200 37.86 5.16 19.98
C SER A 200 36.60 6.02 20.18
N LYS A 201 36.59 6.91 21.17
CA LYS A 201 35.44 7.80 21.39
C LYS A 201 35.16 8.66 20.15
N GLU A 202 36.20 9.28 19.59
CA GLU A 202 36.11 10.14 18.41
C GLU A 202 35.69 9.36 17.17
N ALA A 203 36.28 8.18 16.93
CA ALA A 203 35.89 7.31 15.83
C ALA A 203 34.42 6.86 15.94
N SER A 204 33.96 6.51 17.15
CA SER A 204 32.57 6.13 17.39
C SER A 204 31.60 7.28 17.16
N GLU A 205 31.97 8.51 17.50
CA GLU A 205 31.19 9.72 17.18
C GLU A 205 31.07 9.95 15.67
N LYS A 206 32.17 9.80 14.92
CA LYS A 206 32.15 9.92 13.45
C LYS A 206 31.32 8.80 12.81
N MET A 207 31.47 7.55 13.26
CA MET A 207 30.67 6.42 12.77
C MET A 207 29.17 6.61 13.01
N LEU A 208 28.78 7.11 14.19
CA LEU A 208 27.38 7.47 14.46
C LEU A 208 26.90 8.59 13.53
N ALA A 209 27.71 9.61 13.28
CA ALA A 209 27.35 10.69 12.36
C ALA A 209 27.07 10.17 10.92
N HIS A 210 27.86 9.22 10.43
CA HIS A 210 27.61 8.55 9.14
C HIS A 210 26.26 7.83 9.13
N LEU A 211 25.96 7.07 10.18
CA LEU A 211 24.71 6.30 10.28
C LEU A 211 23.48 7.19 10.45
N TYR A 212 23.56 8.28 11.23
CA TYR A 212 22.47 9.27 11.32
C TYR A 212 22.22 9.99 10.00
N ALA A 213 23.25 10.14 9.17
CA ALA A 213 23.14 10.74 7.85
C ALA A 213 22.58 9.78 6.80
N ASN A 214 22.25 8.52 7.13
CA ASN A 214 21.70 7.56 6.17
C ASN A 214 20.46 8.12 5.45
N ALA A 215 20.51 8.13 4.12
CA ALA A 215 19.48 8.75 3.29
C ALA A 215 18.27 7.83 3.07
N ASP A 216 18.42 6.54 3.33
CA ASP A 216 17.35 5.55 3.20
C ASP A 216 16.31 5.71 4.32
N LYS A 217 15.07 6.01 3.93
CA LYS A 217 13.92 6.18 4.84
C LYS A 217 12.83 5.13 4.63
N SER A 218 13.06 4.09 3.81
CA SER A 218 12.01 3.10 3.48
C SER A 218 11.83 2.00 4.52
N THR A 219 12.74 1.89 5.50
CA THR A 219 12.73 0.89 6.57
C THR A 219 12.44 1.53 7.94
N PHE A 220 13.32 1.44 8.95
CA PHE A 220 13.05 1.95 10.31
C PHE A 220 12.45 3.36 10.38
N PRO A 221 12.93 4.37 9.61
CA PRO A 221 12.37 5.72 9.68
C PRO A 221 10.92 5.83 9.21
N ARG A 222 10.41 4.87 8.44
CA ARG A 222 9.12 4.97 7.73
C ARG A 222 7.93 5.20 8.66
N TYR A 223 7.91 4.53 9.81
CA TYR A 223 6.75 4.49 10.73
C TYR A 223 7.06 5.05 12.12
N LEU A 224 8.25 5.63 12.29
CA LEU A 224 8.68 6.27 13.51
C LEU A 224 8.37 7.78 13.43
N PRO A 225 8.15 8.45 14.58
CA PRO A 225 8.08 9.91 14.62
C PRO A 225 9.41 10.53 14.18
N ASP A 226 9.52 11.86 14.13
CA ASP A 226 10.79 12.55 13.85
C ASP A 226 11.81 12.32 14.98
N VAL A 227 12.41 11.15 14.94
CA VAL A 227 13.43 10.65 15.86
C VAL A 227 14.70 10.38 15.08
N LYS A 228 15.83 10.68 15.70
CA LYS A 228 17.12 10.39 15.11
C LYS A 228 17.36 8.89 15.11
N ILE A 229 17.76 8.37 13.95
CA ILE A 229 18.02 6.94 13.75
C ILE A 229 19.39 6.81 13.09
N ALA A 230 20.31 6.16 13.79
CA ALA A 230 21.61 5.78 13.26
C ALA A 230 21.52 4.34 12.75
N HIS A 231 21.33 4.12 11.45
CA HIS A 231 21.11 2.78 10.91
C HIS A 231 21.78 2.53 9.55
N LYS A 232 21.83 1.25 9.17
CA LYS A 232 22.30 0.81 7.85
C LYS A 232 21.36 -0.23 7.28
N THR A 233 20.82 0.07 6.09
CA THR A 233 19.97 -0.84 5.33
C THR A 233 20.77 -1.78 4.42
N GLY A 234 20.13 -2.89 4.02
CA GLY A 234 20.62 -3.82 3.02
C GLY A 234 19.49 -4.47 2.24
N ALA A 235 19.62 -4.48 0.91
CA ALA A 235 18.64 -5.09 0.02
C ALA A 235 19.31 -5.80 -1.16
N VAL A 236 18.84 -7.02 -1.44
CA VAL A 236 18.95 -7.74 -2.72
C VAL A 236 17.64 -8.50 -2.93
N ASN A 237 17.32 -9.02 -4.11
CA ASN A 237 16.00 -9.62 -4.40
C ASN A 237 15.38 -10.45 -3.25
N GLU A 238 16.12 -11.44 -2.74
CA GLU A 238 15.64 -12.35 -1.68
C GLU A 238 15.80 -11.83 -0.24
N VAL A 239 16.47 -10.70 -0.01
CA VAL A 239 16.95 -10.25 1.30
C VAL A 239 16.59 -8.79 1.55
N ARG A 240 16.06 -8.50 2.74
CA ARG A 240 15.96 -7.14 3.31
C ARG A 240 16.50 -7.14 4.73
N THR A 241 17.31 -6.16 5.07
CA THR A 241 17.92 -6.02 6.39
C THR A 241 17.98 -4.56 6.79
N ASP A 242 17.82 -4.29 8.08
CA ASP A 242 18.15 -2.99 8.67
C ASP A 242 18.66 -3.21 10.10
N ALA A 243 19.70 -2.48 10.50
CA ALA A 243 20.21 -2.49 11.86
C ALA A 243 20.68 -1.10 12.27
N GLY A 244 20.35 -0.69 13.49
CA GLY A 244 20.66 0.65 13.97
C GLY A 244 20.25 0.94 15.40
N ILE A 245 20.48 2.20 15.80
CA ILE A 245 20.10 2.77 17.09
C ILE A 245 19.01 3.81 16.84
N ILE A 246 17.88 3.66 17.52
CA ILE A 246 16.79 4.64 17.56
C ILE A 246 16.93 5.45 18.85
N ASP A 247 16.97 6.78 18.76
CA ASP A 247 17.08 7.68 19.91
C ASP A 247 15.72 7.82 20.62
N GLY A 248 15.28 6.75 21.29
CA GLY A 248 14.01 6.71 22.01
C GLY A 248 13.91 7.71 23.18
N PRO A 249 12.68 8.12 23.57
CA PRO A 249 12.45 9.14 24.60
C PRO A 249 12.95 8.73 25.98
N LYS A 250 12.99 7.43 26.29
CA LYS A 250 13.53 6.89 27.54
C LYS A 250 14.97 6.39 27.44
N GLY A 251 15.53 6.37 26.23
CA GLY A 251 16.83 5.79 25.99
C GLY A 251 17.03 5.31 24.57
N PRO A 252 18.29 5.09 24.17
CA PRO A 252 18.62 4.55 22.87
C PRO A 252 18.24 3.06 22.79
N ILE A 253 17.58 2.68 21.70
CA ILE A 253 17.15 1.30 21.41
C ILE A 253 18.00 0.78 20.26
N ALA A 254 18.77 -0.28 20.50
CA ALA A 254 19.44 -1.00 19.42
C ALA A 254 18.46 -2.02 18.82
N ILE A 255 18.41 -2.10 17.49
CA ILE A 255 17.54 -3.01 16.76
C ILE A 255 18.26 -3.56 15.52
N CYS A 256 18.03 -4.84 15.22
CA CYS A 256 18.47 -5.50 13.99
C CYS A 256 17.33 -6.41 13.50
N VAL A 257 16.88 -6.20 12.26
CA VAL A 257 15.88 -7.02 11.58
C VAL A 257 16.49 -7.51 10.28
N MET A 258 16.44 -8.82 10.06
CA MET A 258 17.00 -9.46 8.88
C MET A 258 16.01 -10.45 8.30
N THR A 259 15.83 -10.38 6.98
CA THR A 259 14.97 -11.29 6.22
C THR A 259 15.75 -11.94 5.08
N ASN A 260 15.41 -13.17 4.73
CA ASN A 260 16.01 -13.92 3.64
C ASN A 260 14.97 -14.82 2.97
N LYS A 261 15.23 -15.27 1.73
CA LYS A 261 14.32 -16.09 0.92
C LYS A 261 12.92 -15.49 0.85
N ASN A 262 12.84 -14.17 0.78
CA ASN A 262 11.57 -13.46 0.70
C ASN A 262 10.82 -13.87 -0.56
N LYS A 263 9.53 -14.20 -0.42
CA LYS A 263 8.62 -14.42 -1.55
C LYS A 263 8.40 -13.12 -2.33
N ASP A 264 8.21 -12.01 -1.63
CA ASP A 264 8.18 -10.68 -2.25
C ASP A 264 9.60 -10.16 -2.49
N GLN A 265 10.00 -10.16 -3.76
CA GLN A 265 11.29 -9.67 -4.23
C GLN A 265 11.20 -8.33 -4.96
N SER A 266 10.05 -7.65 -4.88
CA SER A 266 9.82 -6.37 -5.54
C SER A 266 10.71 -5.25 -4.97
N TRP A 267 11.10 -4.29 -5.82
CA TRP A 267 11.96 -3.16 -5.43
C TRP A 267 11.16 -1.87 -5.17
N GLY A 268 9.96 -2.01 -4.60
CA GLY A 268 9.06 -0.90 -4.28
C GLY A 268 8.99 -0.62 -2.79
N GLY A 269 8.46 0.56 -2.43
CA GLY A 269 8.25 0.94 -1.03
C GLY A 269 7.35 -0.04 -0.27
N GLU A 270 6.47 -0.78 -0.95
CA GLU A 270 5.61 -1.79 -0.31
C GLU A 270 6.24 -3.18 -0.22
N ASN A 271 7.55 -3.33 -0.43
CA ASN A 271 8.20 -4.63 -0.27
C ASN A 271 7.96 -5.16 1.16
N ALA A 272 7.47 -6.40 1.26
CA ALA A 272 7.08 -7.00 2.53
C ALA A 272 8.21 -7.03 3.58
N GLY A 273 9.47 -7.23 3.14
CA GLY A 273 10.62 -7.22 4.05
C GLY A 273 10.98 -5.82 4.58
N ASP A 274 10.86 -4.78 3.75
CA ASP A 274 11.07 -3.40 4.16
C ASP A 274 9.95 -2.92 5.11
N VAL A 275 8.70 -3.31 4.81
CA VAL A 275 7.53 -3.09 5.69
C VAL A 275 7.72 -3.81 7.03
N LEU A 276 8.22 -5.06 7.03
CA LEU A 276 8.50 -5.79 8.26
C LEU A 276 9.54 -5.08 9.13
N CYS A 277 10.66 -4.65 8.54
CA CYS A 277 11.68 -3.87 9.25
C CYS A 277 11.06 -2.63 9.90
N SER A 278 10.24 -1.90 9.15
CA SER A 278 9.55 -0.68 9.60
C SER A 278 8.59 -0.95 10.76
N LYS A 279 7.76 -2.01 10.68
CA LYS A 279 6.76 -2.35 11.70
C LYS A 279 7.41 -2.82 13.00
N ILE A 280 8.45 -3.65 12.92
CA ILE A 280 9.17 -4.11 14.12
C ILE A 280 9.85 -2.93 14.82
N ALA A 281 10.45 -2.00 14.08
CA ALA A 281 11.01 -0.78 14.67
C ALA A 281 9.94 0.08 15.37
N GLN A 282 8.76 0.22 14.76
CA GLN A 282 7.64 0.94 15.37
C GLN A 282 7.19 0.29 16.69
N VAL A 283 7.06 -1.03 16.71
CA VAL A 283 6.69 -1.81 17.91
C VAL A 283 7.75 -1.65 19.00
N ALA A 284 9.03 -1.80 18.66
CA ALA A 284 10.15 -1.63 19.58
C ALA A 284 10.17 -0.23 20.21
N TYR A 285 10.04 0.81 19.37
CA TYR A 285 10.04 2.20 19.82
C TYR A 285 8.90 2.48 20.79
N ARG A 286 7.67 2.04 20.49
CA ARG A 286 6.51 2.23 21.38
C ARG A 286 6.71 1.52 22.72
N HIS A 287 7.11 0.26 22.67
CA HIS A 287 7.26 -0.56 23.87
C HIS A 287 8.24 0.08 24.87
N PHE A 288 9.42 0.51 24.42
CA PHE A 288 10.42 1.11 25.30
C PHE A 288 10.16 2.60 25.62
N SER A 289 9.05 3.18 25.16
CA SER A 289 8.67 4.56 25.47
C SER A 289 7.70 4.71 26.66
N ASP A 290 7.18 3.61 27.24
CA ASP A 290 6.05 3.54 28.21
C ASP A 290 4.87 4.47 27.87
N ASP A 291 4.66 4.68 26.58
CA ASP A 291 3.65 5.59 26.12
C ASP A 291 2.46 4.72 25.69
N ALA A 292 1.60 4.38 26.64
CA ALA A 292 0.26 3.87 26.36
C ALA A 292 -0.58 4.90 25.56
N GLU A 293 -0.12 6.16 25.52
CA GLU A 293 -0.61 7.25 24.68
C GLU A 293 0.28 7.51 23.44
N ALA A 294 1.36 6.73 23.19
CA ALA A 294 2.02 6.68 21.89
C ALA A 294 1.08 5.89 21.00
N LYS A 295 0.08 6.63 20.52
CA LYS A 295 -0.89 6.23 19.51
C LYS A 295 -0.21 5.25 18.58
N VAL A 296 -0.92 4.17 18.30
CA VAL A 296 -0.77 3.57 16.99
C VAL A 296 -1.04 4.69 15.99
N GLU A 297 0.01 5.41 15.57
CA GLU A 297 0.06 6.09 14.28
C GLU A 297 -0.35 5.02 13.28
N PRO A 298 -1.61 5.05 12.81
CA PRO A 298 -2.13 4.02 11.95
C PRO A 298 -1.51 4.30 10.59
N ASP A 299 -0.46 3.55 10.24
CA ASP A 299 0.30 3.71 8.99
C ASP A 299 1.07 5.04 8.88
N SER A 300 2.23 5.03 8.20
CA SER A 300 3.04 6.24 7.99
C SER A 300 2.15 7.41 7.58
N GLY A 301 2.15 8.50 8.35
CA GLY A 301 1.49 9.77 8.05
C GLY A 301 2.01 10.47 6.79
N LEU A 302 2.39 9.73 5.75
CA LEU A 302 2.51 10.16 4.37
C LEU A 302 1.40 9.47 3.59
N LEU A 303 0.23 10.10 3.58
CA LEU A 303 -0.84 9.65 2.70
C LEU A 303 -0.71 10.34 1.35
N LYS A 304 -0.73 9.57 0.28
CA LYS A 304 -0.60 10.04 -1.10
C LYS A 304 -1.47 9.19 -2.02
N MET A 305 -1.56 9.56 -3.30
CA MET A 305 -2.31 8.76 -4.25
C MET A 305 -1.92 7.27 -4.21
N GLY A 306 -2.92 6.41 -3.99
CA GLY A 306 -2.77 4.96 -3.85
C GLY A 306 -2.56 4.47 -2.40
N SER A 307 -2.42 5.35 -1.41
CA SER A 307 -2.53 4.98 0.01
C SER A 307 -3.95 4.49 0.31
N ALA A 308 -4.09 3.47 1.16
CA ALA A 308 -5.41 3.03 1.61
C ALA A 308 -5.38 2.63 3.08
N GLY A 309 -6.54 2.62 3.73
CA GLY A 309 -6.72 2.18 5.12
C GLY A 309 -7.40 3.20 6.03
N PRO A 310 -7.54 2.87 7.32
CA PRO A 310 -8.30 3.67 8.29
C PRO A 310 -7.81 5.12 8.43
N LEU A 311 -6.49 5.36 8.30
CA LEU A 311 -5.94 6.71 8.38
C LEU A 311 -6.35 7.59 7.19
N VAL A 312 -6.50 6.99 6.00
CA VAL A 312 -7.04 7.70 4.82
C VAL A 312 -8.52 8.04 5.05
N ALA A 313 -9.30 7.13 5.63
CA ALA A 313 -10.69 7.41 5.98
C ALA A 313 -10.78 8.56 7.00
N MET A 314 -9.90 8.55 8.01
CA MET A 314 -9.79 9.64 9.00
C MET A 314 -9.34 10.97 8.37
N LEU A 315 -8.42 10.95 7.40
CA LEU A 315 -8.05 12.11 6.61
C LEU A 315 -9.25 12.66 5.84
N GLN A 316 -9.95 11.81 5.09
CA GLN A 316 -11.11 12.18 4.28
C GLN A 316 -12.20 12.81 5.15
N ARG A 317 -12.48 12.23 6.33
CA ARG A 317 -13.38 12.83 7.34
C ARG A 317 -12.90 14.19 7.83
N THR A 318 -11.62 14.30 8.15
CA THR A 318 -11.02 15.53 8.68
C THR A 318 -11.05 16.67 7.65
N LEU A 319 -10.74 16.36 6.39
CA LEU A 319 -10.85 17.31 5.27
C LEU A 319 -12.29 17.76 5.06
N ASN A 320 -13.25 16.82 5.06
CA ASN A 320 -14.67 17.13 4.94
C ASN A 320 -15.17 18.06 6.04
N ALA A 321 -14.69 17.88 7.28
CA ALA A 321 -15.12 18.65 8.43
C ALA A 321 -14.46 20.05 8.51
N ARG A 322 -13.28 20.24 7.92
CA ARG A 322 -12.43 21.42 8.20
C ARG A 322 -12.12 22.30 7.00
N VAL A 323 -12.36 21.83 5.78
CA VAL A 323 -12.20 22.61 4.55
C VAL A 323 -13.53 23.28 4.23
N THR A 324 -13.51 24.55 3.83
CA THR A 324 -14.71 25.31 3.47
C THR A 324 -14.54 25.98 2.10
N PRO A 325 -15.43 25.72 1.12
CA PRO A 325 -16.51 24.72 1.18
C PRO A 325 -15.96 23.29 1.33
N SER A 326 -16.76 22.39 1.91
CA SER A 326 -16.35 20.99 2.13
C SER A 326 -16.03 20.29 0.80
N PRO A 327 -14.97 19.47 0.72
CA PRO A 327 -14.62 18.72 -0.49
C PRO A 327 -15.57 17.54 -0.77
N GLU A 328 -16.45 17.19 0.19
CA GLU A 328 -17.44 16.10 0.07
C GLU A 328 -16.84 14.74 -0.34
N LEU A 329 -15.66 14.42 0.19
CA LEU A 329 -14.98 13.14 0.00
C LEU A 329 -15.83 11.99 0.57
N THR A 330 -15.81 10.83 -0.07
CA THR A 330 -16.21 9.57 0.54
C THR A 330 -15.09 9.14 1.50
N ASP A 331 -15.40 8.71 2.71
CA ASP A 331 -14.42 8.20 3.69
C ASP A 331 -14.20 6.70 3.56
N ASP A 332 -14.00 6.26 2.31
CA ASP A 332 -13.80 4.87 1.90
C ASP A 332 -12.42 4.31 2.27
N GLY A 333 -11.55 5.16 2.82
CA GLY A 333 -10.19 4.77 3.15
C GLY A 333 -9.31 4.59 1.93
N ASP A 334 -9.69 5.07 0.74
CA ASP A 334 -8.85 5.04 -0.47
C ASP A 334 -8.37 6.46 -0.84
N PHE A 335 -7.06 6.64 -0.91
CA PHE A 335 -6.46 7.91 -1.25
C PHE A 335 -6.42 8.00 -2.78
N GLY A 336 -7.61 8.22 -3.33
CA GLY A 336 -7.79 8.50 -4.74
C GLY A 336 -7.49 9.97 -5.09
N PRO A 337 -7.57 10.33 -6.37
CA PRO A 337 -7.25 11.68 -6.83
C PRO A 337 -8.23 12.76 -6.36
N MET A 338 -9.44 12.38 -5.93
CA MET A 338 -10.34 13.30 -5.22
C MET A 338 -9.77 13.67 -3.84
N THR A 339 -9.27 12.70 -3.11
CA THR A 339 -8.56 12.92 -1.84
C THR A 339 -7.30 13.75 -2.07
N GLU A 340 -6.51 13.44 -3.10
CA GLU A 340 -5.33 14.23 -3.47
C GLU A 340 -5.70 15.69 -3.82
N THR A 341 -6.72 15.89 -4.66
CA THR A 341 -7.19 17.23 -5.04
C THR A 341 -7.64 18.04 -3.82
N ALA A 342 -8.37 17.43 -2.89
CA ALA A 342 -8.78 18.06 -1.65
C ALA A 342 -7.58 18.42 -0.76
N VAL A 343 -6.56 17.56 -0.71
CA VAL A 343 -5.30 17.82 -0.01
C VAL A 343 -4.55 18.99 -0.64
N ILE A 344 -4.39 19.01 -1.97
CA ILE A 344 -3.76 20.12 -2.70
C ILE A 344 -4.50 21.43 -2.43
N ALA A 345 -5.83 21.42 -2.48
CA ALA A 345 -6.66 22.60 -2.22
C ALA A 345 -6.49 23.11 -0.79
N PHE A 346 -6.49 22.19 0.19
CA PHE A 346 -6.23 22.50 1.59
C PHE A 346 -4.83 23.08 1.81
N GLN A 347 -3.79 22.46 1.22
CA GLN A 347 -2.41 22.92 1.29
C GLN A 347 -2.28 24.35 0.75
N LYS A 348 -2.88 24.64 -0.42
CA LYS A 348 -2.92 26.01 -0.98
C LYS A 348 -3.59 27.00 -0.01
N ALA A 349 -4.74 26.62 0.57
CA ALA A 349 -5.47 27.47 1.51
C ALA A 349 -4.69 27.73 2.81
N LYS A 350 -3.83 26.80 3.22
CA LYS A 350 -2.95 26.91 4.40
C LYS A 350 -1.55 27.44 4.10
N SER A 351 -1.28 27.85 2.85
CA SER A 351 0.05 28.32 2.40
C SER A 351 1.16 27.28 2.60
N LEU A 352 0.82 26.00 2.47
CA LEU A 352 1.74 24.86 2.43
C LEU A 352 2.14 24.52 0.98
N GLU A 353 3.16 23.68 0.81
CA GLU A 353 3.51 23.15 -0.52
C GLU A 353 2.34 22.30 -1.08
N PRO A 354 1.77 22.65 -2.25
CA PRO A 354 0.57 22.00 -2.79
C PRO A 354 0.90 20.74 -3.58
N ASN A 355 1.54 19.77 -2.93
CA ASN A 355 2.09 18.56 -3.55
C ASN A 355 1.15 17.34 -3.49
N GLY A 356 -0.02 17.46 -2.85
CA GLY A 356 -1.03 16.39 -2.79
C GLY A 356 -0.68 15.23 -1.85
N ILE A 357 0.44 15.36 -1.14
CA ILE A 357 0.92 14.39 -0.17
C ILE A 357 0.60 14.93 1.22
N VAL A 358 -0.18 14.19 2.00
CA VAL A 358 -0.42 14.52 3.41
C VAL A 358 0.75 14.03 4.21
N GLY A 359 1.77 14.88 4.32
CA GLY A 359 2.90 14.73 5.21
C GLY A 359 2.74 15.53 6.51
N PRO A 360 3.77 15.59 7.36
CA PRO A 360 3.72 16.19 8.70
C PRO A 360 3.15 17.61 8.75
N GLU A 361 3.57 18.50 7.85
CA GLU A 361 3.08 19.88 7.78
C GLU A 361 1.59 19.96 7.45
N THR A 362 1.11 19.04 6.61
CA THR A 362 -0.31 18.95 6.25
C THR A 362 -1.12 18.41 7.40
N TRP A 363 -0.61 17.41 8.14
CA TRP A 363 -1.25 16.90 9.34
C TRP A 363 -1.33 17.91 10.47
N GLU A 364 -0.24 18.64 10.72
CA GLU A 364 -0.20 19.70 11.71
C GLU A 364 -1.23 20.79 11.38
N ALA A 365 -1.27 21.22 10.12
CA ALA A 365 -2.26 22.20 9.67
C ALA A 365 -3.70 21.67 9.72
N LEU A 366 -3.91 20.37 9.53
CA LEU A 366 -5.21 19.73 9.65
C LEU A 366 -5.67 19.71 11.11
N GLY A 367 -4.77 19.50 12.06
CA GLY A 367 -5.06 19.32 13.49
C GLY A 367 -5.57 17.90 13.84
N PRO A 368 -6.05 17.67 15.07
CA PRO A 368 -6.42 16.32 15.56
C PRO A 368 -7.39 15.60 14.63
N LEU A 369 -7.12 14.35 14.24
CA LEU A 369 -7.98 13.64 13.29
C LEU A 369 -9.34 13.31 13.88
N VAL A 370 -10.35 13.32 13.01
CA VAL A 370 -11.71 12.91 13.35
C VAL A 370 -11.75 11.37 13.34
N GLU A 371 -11.56 10.75 14.52
CA GLU A 371 -11.41 9.30 14.73
C GLU A 371 -12.70 8.52 14.45
N ALA A 372 -13.79 8.89 15.12
CA ALA A 372 -15.13 8.49 14.72
C ALA A 372 -15.64 9.56 13.75
N GLY A 373 -16.11 9.13 12.58
CA GLY A 373 -16.99 10.00 11.80
C GLY A 373 -18.13 10.48 12.70
N PRO A 374 -18.73 11.66 12.44
CA PRO A 374 -20.06 11.90 13.01
C PRO A 374 -20.90 10.64 12.76
N GLU A 375 -21.61 10.15 13.78
CA GLU A 375 -22.57 9.06 13.57
C GLU A 375 -23.34 9.37 12.30
N ALA A 376 -23.38 8.38 11.38
CA ALA A 376 -24.08 8.59 10.14
C ALA A 376 -25.50 9.09 10.48
N PRO A 377 -25.93 10.21 9.87
CA PRO A 377 -27.22 10.78 10.19
C PRO A 377 -28.30 9.73 10.01
N ALA A 378 -29.39 9.86 10.77
CA ALA A 378 -30.54 8.98 10.61
C ALA A 378 -30.92 8.90 9.11
N PRO A 379 -31.24 7.71 8.57
CA PRO A 379 -31.53 7.54 7.15
C PRO A 379 -32.55 8.54 6.60
N GLU A 380 -33.54 8.93 7.39
CA GLU A 380 -34.56 9.92 7.00
C GLU A 380 -33.96 11.30 6.75
N VAL A 381 -32.94 11.68 7.52
CA VAL A 381 -32.22 12.95 7.36
C VAL A 381 -31.31 12.90 6.14
N ALA A 382 -30.50 11.84 6.04
CA ALA A 382 -29.57 11.66 4.92
C ALA A 382 -30.29 11.61 3.57
N ASN A 383 -31.40 10.87 3.51
CA ASN A 383 -32.13 10.61 2.29
C ASN A 383 -33.06 11.76 1.87
N ALA A 384 -33.32 12.72 2.75
CA ALA A 384 -34.10 13.93 2.46
C ALA A 384 -33.24 15.09 1.93
N GLU A 385 -31.91 14.97 1.97
CA GLU A 385 -31.00 16.01 1.51
C GLU A 385 -31.08 16.20 -0.01
N VAL A 386 -31.20 17.47 -0.44
CA VAL A 386 -31.30 17.84 -1.85
C VAL A 386 -30.02 18.54 -2.27
N PHE A 387 -29.33 17.98 -3.26
CA PHE A 387 -28.09 18.52 -3.80
C PHE A 387 -28.38 19.46 -4.96
N ALA A 388 -27.88 20.70 -4.85
CA ALA A 388 -27.91 21.64 -5.97
C ALA A 388 -26.96 21.14 -7.07
N LYS A 389 -27.44 21.13 -8.31
CA LYS A 389 -26.61 20.80 -9.48
C LYS A 389 -26.01 22.04 -10.11
N GLU A 390 -24.77 21.93 -10.55
CA GLU A 390 -24.13 22.88 -11.46
C GLU A 390 -24.84 22.86 -12.81
N SER A 391 -24.75 23.97 -13.55
CA SER A 391 -25.33 24.09 -14.89
C SER A 391 -24.75 23.06 -15.85
N ALA A 392 -25.55 22.63 -16.83
CA ALA A 392 -25.11 21.70 -17.86
C ALA A 392 -23.83 22.15 -18.58
N ASP A 393 -22.99 21.17 -18.94
CA ASP A 393 -21.71 21.41 -19.60
C ASP A 393 -21.85 22.23 -20.89
N PRO A 394 -21.01 23.24 -21.14
CA PRO A 394 -21.04 23.96 -22.40
C PRO A 394 -20.50 23.06 -23.53
N LEU A 395 -20.87 23.35 -24.78
CA LEU A 395 -20.52 22.52 -25.95
C LEU A 395 -19.18 22.88 -26.60
N ASP A 396 -18.49 23.91 -26.10
CA ASP A 396 -17.17 24.33 -26.56
C ASP A 396 -16.03 23.60 -25.84
N GLY A 397 -14.91 23.39 -26.54
CA GLY A 397 -13.70 22.76 -25.97
C GLY A 397 -12.93 21.88 -26.96
N PRO A 398 -11.67 21.53 -26.66
CA PRO A 398 -10.85 20.67 -27.50
C PRO A 398 -11.33 19.20 -27.43
N PRO A 399 -11.27 18.44 -28.53
CA PRO A 399 -11.77 17.05 -28.58
C PRO A 399 -10.75 16.03 -28.04
N TYR A 400 -9.80 16.44 -27.21
CA TYR A 400 -8.71 15.58 -26.77
C TYR A 400 -9.11 14.73 -25.58
N VAL A 401 -8.68 13.46 -25.58
CA VAL A 401 -8.82 12.51 -24.47
C VAL A 401 -7.49 11.83 -24.20
N SER A 402 -7.29 11.38 -22.96
CA SER A 402 -6.06 10.75 -22.48
C SER A 402 -6.18 9.26 -22.17
N CYS A 403 -7.40 8.73 -22.11
CA CYS A 403 -7.70 7.33 -21.88
C CYS A 403 -7.23 6.40 -23.00
N LYS A 404 -6.99 5.13 -22.64
CA LYS A 404 -6.51 4.10 -23.56
C LYS A 404 -7.57 3.68 -24.57
N VAL A 405 -8.81 3.51 -24.14
CA VAL A 405 -9.94 3.08 -24.99
C VAL A 405 -11.24 3.78 -24.55
N TRP A 406 -12.14 4.05 -25.50
CA TRP A 406 -13.44 4.65 -25.19
C TRP A 406 -14.52 4.28 -26.21
N ALA A 407 -15.78 4.42 -25.79
CA ALA A 407 -16.96 4.27 -26.64
C ALA A 407 -18.03 5.30 -26.27
N ILE A 408 -18.81 5.74 -27.26
CA ILE A 408 -20.01 6.55 -27.10
C ILE A 408 -21.17 5.77 -27.73
N ALA A 409 -22.20 5.51 -26.95
CA ALA A 409 -23.41 4.81 -27.39
C ALA A 409 -24.66 5.69 -27.25
N ASP A 410 -25.65 5.44 -28.10
CA ASP A 410 -26.98 6.01 -27.94
C ASP A 410 -27.63 5.46 -26.65
N GLY A 411 -28.06 6.37 -25.78
CA GLY A 411 -28.59 6.00 -24.46
C GLY A 411 -29.95 5.29 -24.51
N LYS A 412 -30.71 5.42 -25.60
CA LYS A 412 -32.03 4.81 -25.78
C LYS A 412 -31.94 3.38 -26.32
N THR A 413 -30.97 3.10 -27.17
CA THR A 413 -30.83 1.82 -27.88
C THR A 413 -29.63 0.99 -27.42
N GLY A 414 -28.64 1.61 -26.79
CA GLY A 414 -27.37 0.97 -26.45
C GLY A 414 -26.43 0.76 -27.65
N GLU A 415 -26.80 1.24 -28.85
CA GLU A 415 -25.98 1.12 -30.05
C GLU A 415 -24.72 2.00 -29.93
N VAL A 416 -23.55 1.40 -30.15
CA VAL A 416 -22.27 2.14 -30.17
C VAL A 416 -22.21 2.98 -31.44
N LEU A 417 -22.13 4.29 -31.25
CA LEU A 417 -22.10 5.27 -32.34
C LEU A 417 -20.67 5.62 -32.77
N TRP A 418 -19.76 5.70 -31.80
CA TRP A 418 -18.37 6.10 -32.00
C TRP A 418 -17.45 5.46 -30.95
N GLY A 419 -16.17 5.31 -31.27
CA GLY A 419 -15.20 4.69 -30.37
C GLY A 419 -13.75 4.90 -30.79
N LEU A 420 -12.85 4.58 -29.86
CA LEU A 420 -11.42 4.38 -30.10
C LEU A 420 -11.02 3.07 -29.43
N ASP A 421 -10.56 2.10 -30.24
CA ASP A 421 -10.24 0.74 -29.78
C ASP A 421 -11.40 0.13 -28.97
N GLU A 422 -12.65 0.43 -29.32
CA GLU A 422 -13.82 0.19 -28.48
C GLU A 422 -14.09 -1.29 -28.21
N ASN A 423 -13.59 -2.19 -29.06
CA ASN A 423 -13.72 -3.64 -28.92
C ASN A 423 -12.50 -4.30 -28.23
N LYS A 424 -11.48 -3.53 -27.87
CA LYS A 424 -10.25 -4.05 -27.24
C LYS A 424 -10.52 -4.41 -25.76
N PRO A 425 -10.29 -5.67 -25.34
CA PRO A 425 -10.39 -6.04 -23.93
C PRO A 425 -9.29 -5.37 -23.11
N VAL A 426 -9.67 -4.68 -22.04
CA VAL A 426 -8.76 -4.06 -21.07
C VAL A 426 -9.26 -4.33 -19.65
N ASP A 427 -8.41 -4.13 -18.65
CA ASP A 427 -8.83 -4.20 -17.25
C ASP A 427 -9.87 -3.09 -16.96
N ILE A 428 -10.97 -3.45 -16.28
CA ILE A 428 -12.14 -2.57 -16.13
C ILE A 428 -12.42 -2.11 -14.69
N ALA A 429 -11.62 -2.59 -13.74
CA ALA A 429 -11.74 -2.26 -12.33
C ALA A 429 -13.19 -2.40 -11.81
N SER A 430 -13.61 -1.56 -10.86
CA SER A 430 -14.95 -1.61 -10.25
C SER A 430 -16.14 -1.37 -11.19
N THR A 431 -15.92 -1.02 -12.47
CA THR A 431 -17.05 -0.97 -13.42
C THR A 431 -17.69 -2.35 -13.64
N THR A 432 -16.97 -3.43 -13.27
CA THR A 432 -17.49 -4.80 -13.08
C THR A 432 -18.75 -4.88 -12.24
N LYS A 433 -18.88 -4.04 -11.20
CA LYS A 433 -20.04 -4.09 -10.29
C LYS A 433 -21.37 -3.76 -10.98
N MET A 434 -21.34 -3.14 -12.17
CA MET A 434 -22.54 -3.01 -13.00
C MET A 434 -23.12 -4.38 -13.38
N MET A 435 -22.28 -5.39 -13.65
CA MET A 435 -22.75 -6.75 -13.96
C MET A 435 -23.35 -7.41 -12.71
N THR A 436 -22.69 -7.26 -11.56
CA THR A 436 -23.22 -7.72 -10.26
C THR A 436 -24.59 -7.09 -9.96
N ALA A 437 -24.70 -5.77 -10.09
CA ALA A 437 -25.95 -5.04 -9.89
C ALA A 437 -27.02 -5.44 -10.93
N TYR A 438 -26.65 -5.60 -12.19
CA TYR A 438 -27.55 -6.02 -13.26
C TYR A 438 -28.19 -7.37 -12.97
N LEU A 439 -27.41 -8.38 -12.56
CA LEU A 439 -27.95 -9.70 -12.25
C LEU A 439 -28.91 -9.67 -11.06
N VAL A 440 -28.52 -8.99 -9.98
CA VAL A 440 -29.38 -8.86 -8.78
C VAL A 440 -30.65 -8.06 -9.11
N GLY A 441 -30.52 -6.94 -9.83
CA GLY A 441 -31.65 -6.11 -10.24
C GLY A 441 -32.60 -6.84 -11.18
N LYS A 442 -32.08 -7.58 -12.16
CA LYS A 442 -32.88 -8.40 -13.10
C LYS A 442 -33.64 -9.50 -12.35
N TYR A 443 -32.99 -10.14 -11.38
CA TYR A 443 -33.66 -11.12 -10.51
C TYR A 443 -34.78 -10.45 -9.69
N ALA A 444 -34.51 -9.30 -9.08
CA ALA A 444 -35.48 -8.57 -8.27
C ALA A 444 -36.67 -8.01 -9.09
N GLU A 445 -36.52 -7.72 -10.38
CA GLU A 445 -37.67 -7.37 -11.24
C GLU A 445 -38.64 -8.55 -11.42
N ALA A 446 -38.13 -9.77 -11.47
CA ALA A 446 -38.93 -10.99 -11.52
C ALA A 446 -39.44 -11.42 -10.13
N HIS A 447 -38.70 -11.08 -9.07
CA HIS A 447 -38.93 -11.48 -7.69
C HIS A 447 -38.84 -10.27 -6.75
N PRO A 448 -39.82 -9.34 -6.75
CA PRO A 448 -39.72 -8.10 -5.99
C PRO A 448 -39.56 -8.28 -4.49
N GLU A 449 -40.05 -9.40 -3.94
CA GLU A 449 -39.94 -9.76 -2.53
C GLU A 449 -38.49 -9.85 -2.03
N VAL A 450 -37.52 -10.15 -2.91
CA VAL A 450 -36.12 -10.28 -2.50
C VAL A 450 -35.51 -8.95 -2.07
N LEU A 451 -36.10 -7.82 -2.44
CA LEU A 451 -35.61 -6.51 -2.05
C LEU A 451 -35.63 -6.30 -0.53
N GLU A 452 -36.58 -6.94 0.15
CA GLU A 452 -36.71 -6.89 1.62
C GLU A 452 -35.85 -7.96 2.33
N GLU A 453 -35.36 -8.97 1.60
CA GLU A 453 -34.54 -10.03 2.17
C GLU A 453 -33.26 -9.48 2.79
N LYS A 454 -32.85 -10.08 3.92
CA LYS A 454 -31.64 -9.69 4.65
C LYS A 454 -30.44 -10.46 4.16
N VAL A 455 -29.39 -9.73 3.82
CA VAL A 455 -28.08 -10.26 3.48
C VAL A 455 -27.19 -10.19 4.72
N THR A 456 -26.72 -11.33 5.20
CA THR A 456 -25.75 -11.41 6.30
C THR A 456 -24.33 -11.41 5.75
N PHE A 457 -23.51 -10.49 6.25
CA PHE A 457 -22.12 -10.37 5.81
C PHE A 457 -21.28 -11.52 6.38
N SER A 458 -20.61 -12.25 5.48
CA SER A 458 -19.65 -13.28 5.85
C SER A 458 -18.31 -12.63 6.24
N LYS A 459 -17.47 -13.40 6.94
CA LYS A 459 -16.08 -12.99 7.20
C LYS A 459 -15.31 -12.71 5.90
N ARG A 460 -15.58 -13.47 4.84
CA ARG A 460 -14.96 -13.27 3.52
C ARG A 460 -15.38 -11.93 2.91
N ALA A 461 -16.67 -11.58 2.99
CA ALA A 461 -17.15 -10.29 2.50
C ALA A 461 -16.47 -9.13 3.25
N ASP A 462 -16.45 -9.18 4.60
CA ASP A 462 -15.81 -8.18 5.46
C ASP A 462 -14.31 -8.02 5.21
N GLU A 463 -13.58 -9.13 5.07
CA GLU A 463 -12.12 -9.12 4.83
C GLU A 463 -11.74 -8.82 3.37
N THR A 464 -12.71 -8.56 2.49
CA THR A 464 -12.41 -8.24 1.09
C THR A 464 -11.79 -6.83 0.98
N ILE A 465 -10.55 -6.77 0.51
CA ILE A 465 -9.78 -5.53 0.37
C ILE A 465 -10.39 -4.57 -0.67
N GLY A 466 -10.08 -3.28 -0.55
CA GLY A 466 -10.50 -2.20 -1.45
C GLY A 466 -11.69 -1.40 -0.91
N SER A 467 -12.38 -0.66 -1.79
CA SER A 467 -13.56 0.12 -1.39
C SER A 467 -14.61 -0.76 -0.71
N THR A 468 -15.30 -0.22 0.31
CA THR A 468 -16.20 -0.98 1.19
C THR A 468 -17.55 -0.26 1.34
N ALA A 469 -18.61 -1.03 1.53
CA ALA A 469 -19.90 -0.54 2.03
C ALA A 469 -19.87 -0.32 3.55
N ASP A 470 -18.73 -0.58 4.19
CA ASP A 470 -18.49 -0.53 5.63
C ASP A 470 -19.46 -1.43 6.40
N LEU A 471 -19.59 -2.71 6.00
CA LEU A 471 -20.32 -3.72 6.78
C LEU A 471 -19.35 -4.77 7.32
N ARG A 472 -19.62 -5.22 8.54
CA ARG A 472 -18.80 -6.17 9.30
C ARG A 472 -19.39 -7.56 9.29
N ALA A 473 -18.56 -8.57 9.52
CA ALA A 473 -18.99 -9.95 9.62
C ALA A 473 -20.12 -10.13 10.65
N GLY A 474 -21.23 -10.72 10.20
CA GLY A 474 -22.44 -10.93 10.99
C GLY A 474 -23.43 -9.77 10.98
N GLU A 475 -23.07 -8.60 10.43
CA GLU A 475 -24.05 -7.53 10.20
C GLU A 475 -25.00 -7.90 9.05
N VAL A 476 -26.22 -7.36 9.12
CA VAL A 476 -27.28 -7.61 8.17
C VAL A 476 -27.87 -6.31 7.62
N VAL A 477 -28.20 -6.34 6.33
CA VAL A 477 -28.84 -5.23 5.60
C VAL A 477 -29.75 -5.81 4.51
N SER A 478 -30.78 -5.07 4.07
CA SER A 478 -31.65 -5.58 3.00
C SER A 478 -30.96 -5.53 1.63
N VAL A 479 -31.40 -6.37 0.70
CA VAL A 479 -30.92 -6.38 -0.69
C VAL A 479 -31.06 -5.01 -1.35
N GLU A 480 -32.21 -4.33 -1.17
CA GLU A 480 -32.41 -2.99 -1.75
C GLU A 480 -31.35 -1.99 -1.26
N GLU A 481 -31.11 -1.91 0.04
CA GLU A 481 -30.11 -1.01 0.61
C GLU A 481 -28.70 -1.41 0.16
N LEU A 482 -28.41 -2.70 0.11
CA LEU A 482 -27.10 -3.19 -0.29
C LEU A 482 -26.77 -2.89 -1.76
N LEU A 483 -27.75 -2.73 -2.64
CA LEU A 483 -27.53 -2.23 -4.01
C LEU A 483 -26.95 -0.81 -4.00
N TYR A 484 -27.34 0.04 -3.05
CA TYR A 484 -26.72 1.35 -2.86
C TYR A 484 -25.30 1.19 -2.28
N GLY A 485 -25.08 0.32 -1.29
CA GLY A 485 -23.75 0.01 -0.76
C GLY A 485 -22.79 -0.56 -1.81
N LEU A 486 -23.31 -1.27 -2.82
CA LEU A 486 -22.54 -1.75 -3.97
C LEU A 486 -22.17 -0.62 -4.93
N MET A 487 -23.14 0.22 -5.32
CA MET A 487 -22.99 1.12 -6.45
C MET A 487 -22.45 2.50 -6.09
N LEU A 488 -22.82 3.05 -4.92
CA LEU A 488 -22.45 4.41 -4.52
C LEU A 488 -20.97 4.47 -4.06
N PRO A 489 -20.57 3.80 -2.96
CA PRO A 489 -19.20 3.83 -2.45
C PRO A 489 -18.32 2.79 -3.16
N SER A 490 -18.88 2.00 -4.08
CA SER A 490 -18.18 0.94 -4.81
C SER A 490 -17.77 -0.26 -3.93
N GLY A 491 -18.60 -0.65 -2.94
CA GLY A 491 -18.26 -1.68 -1.95
C GLY A 491 -17.93 -3.06 -2.55
N ASN A 492 -16.71 -3.54 -2.34
CA ASN A 492 -16.23 -4.87 -2.72
C ASN A 492 -16.85 -5.95 -1.84
N ASP A 493 -16.93 -5.68 -0.55
CA ASP A 493 -17.63 -6.46 0.48
C ASP A 493 -19.11 -6.71 0.10
N ALA A 494 -19.84 -5.67 -0.32
CA ALA A 494 -21.21 -5.79 -0.83
C ALA A 494 -21.30 -6.68 -2.07
N SER A 495 -20.31 -6.57 -2.96
CA SER A 495 -20.25 -7.39 -4.17
C SER A 495 -19.98 -8.86 -3.87
N VAL A 496 -19.13 -9.17 -2.89
CA VAL A 496 -18.90 -10.55 -2.44
C VAL A 496 -20.13 -11.08 -1.74
N ALA A 497 -20.75 -10.30 -0.86
CA ALA A 497 -21.99 -10.67 -0.18
C ALA A 497 -23.11 -11.01 -1.17
N PHE A 498 -23.30 -10.21 -2.24
CA PHE A 498 -24.25 -10.55 -3.30
C PHE A 498 -23.89 -11.83 -4.04
N GLY A 499 -22.60 -12.04 -4.35
CA GLY A 499 -22.14 -13.27 -4.99
C GLY A 499 -22.46 -14.51 -4.16
N GLU A 500 -22.21 -14.44 -2.85
CA GLU A 500 -22.52 -15.53 -1.92
C GLU A 500 -24.04 -15.72 -1.72
N HIS A 501 -24.82 -14.65 -1.71
CA HIS A 501 -26.26 -14.70 -1.46
C HIS A 501 -27.09 -15.16 -2.66
N PHE A 502 -26.78 -14.68 -3.87
CA PHE A 502 -27.59 -14.94 -5.07
C PHE A 502 -27.04 -16.02 -6.00
N GLY A 503 -25.75 -16.38 -5.88
CA GLY A 503 -25.09 -17.23 -6.87
C GLY A 503 -25.77 -18.57 -7.11
N SER A 504 -26.26 -19.24 -6.06
CA SER A 504 -27.03 -20.47 -6.20
C SER A 504 -28.37 -20.30 -6.91
N ARG A 505 -29.06 -19.15 -6.75
CA ARG A 505 -30.35 -18.84 -7.39
C ARG A 505 -30.20 -18.49 -8.86
N LEU A 506 -29.06 -17.92 -9.24
CA LEU A 506 -28.75 -17.50 -10.60
C LEU A 506 -28.09 -18.59 -11.46
N ALA A 507 -27.78 -19.76 -10.88
CA ALA A 507 -27.21 -20.88 -11.60
C ALA A 507 -28.22 -21.48 -12.61
N ALA A 508 -27.73 -21.90 -13.77
CA ALA A 508 -28.56 -22.50 -14.81
C ALA A 508 -29.30 -23.76 -14.29
N GLY A 509 -30.64 -23.71 -14.28
CA GLY A 509 -31.49 -24.81 -13.81
C GLY A 509 -31.69 -24.86 -12.29
N GLY A 510 -31.38 -23.78 -11.55
CA GLY A 510 -31.62 -23.70 -10.11
C GLY A 510 -33.11 -23.59 -9.77
N ASP A 511 -33.67 -24.64 -9.16
CA ASP A 511 -34.85 -24.51 -8.32
C ASP A 511 -34.43 -23.88 -6.97
N GLU A 512 -35.30 -23.05 -6.37
CA GLU A 512 -35.06 -22.42 -5.05
C GLU A 512 -34.64 -23.43 -3.97
N GLU A 513 -35.14 -24.68 -4.03
CA GLU A 513 -34.81 -25.78 -3.12
C GLU A 513 -33.34 -26.27 -3.19
N GLN A 514 -32.60 -25.98 -4.27
CA GLN A 514 -31.17 -26.34 -4.37
C GLN A 514 -30.24 -25.29 -3.75
N GLY A 515 -30.74 -24.08 -3.47
CA GLY A 515 -29.96 -22.96 -2.95
C GLY A 515 -29.45 -23.15 -1.52
N GLU A 516 -30.19 -23.86 -0.67
CA GLU A 516 -29.87 -24.02 0.76
C GLU A 516 -28.69 -24.98 1.06
N LYS A 517 -28.18 -25.71 0.06
CA LYS A 517 -27.13 -26.74 0.27
C LYS A 517 -25.71 -26.32 -0.13
N ASP A 518 -25.55 -25.19 -0.78
CA ASP A 518 -24.23 -24.75 -1.26
C ASP A 518 -23.50 -23.91 -0.21
N SER A 519 -22.19 -24.10 -0.10
CA SER A 519 -21.34 -23.24 0.74
C SER A 519 -21.25 -21.83 0.15
N PRO A 520 -20.98 -20.79 0.95
CA PRO A 520 -20.84 -19.41 0.45
C PRO A 520 -19.84 -19.30 -0.71
N LYS A 521 -18.70 -20.00 -0.62
CA LYS A 521 -17.73 -20.06 -1.72
C LYS A 521 -18.32 -20.64 -3.00
N LYS A 522 -19.06 -21.75 -2.91
CA LYS A 522 -19.64 -22.40 -4.10
C LYS A 522 -20.74 -21.54 -4.73
N SER A 523 -21.56 -20.86 -3.91
CA SER A 523 -22.52 -19.88 -4.41
C SER A 523 -21.81 -18.73 -5.12
N TYR A 524 -20.76 -18.16 -4.52
CA TYR A 524 -19.94 -17.13 -5.16
C TYR A 524 -19.36 -17.56 -6.51
N ASP A 525 -18.82 -18.78 -6.61
CA ASP A 525 -18.30 -19.33 -7.87
C ASP A 525 -19.42 -19.43 -8.95
N LYS A 526 -20.63 -19.88 -8.57
CA LYS A 526 -21.81 -19.89 -9.46
C LYS A 526 -22.26 -18.49 -9.88
N PHE A 527 -22.10 -17.50 -9.02
CA PHE A 527 -22.41 -16.12 -9.39
C PHE A 527 -21.47 -15.62 -10.50
N ILE A 528 -20.18 -15.97 -10.46
CA ILE A 528 -19.24 -15.64 -11.53
C ILE A 528 -19.62 -16.33 -12.84
N GLU A 529 -20.09 -17.58 -12.80
CA GLU A 529 -20.65 -18.25 -13.98
C GLU A 529 -21.86 -17.48 -14.55
N ALA A 530 -22.75 -17.01 -13.67
CA ALA A 530 -23.91 -16.20 -14.06
C ALA A 530 -23.49 -14.83 -14.64
N MET A 531 -22.42 -14.20 -14.15
CA MET A 531 -21.88 -12.96 -14.73
C MET A 531 -21.43 -13.17 -16.18
N ASN A 532 -20.70 -14.25 -16.45
CA ASN A 532 -20.25 -14.57 -17.80
C ASN A 532 -21.41 -15.01 -18.71
N ALA A 533 -22.41 -15.72 -18.18
CA ALA A 533 -23.64 -16.03 -18.91
C ALA A 533 -24.45 -14.77 -19.26
N GLY A 534 -24.57 -13.84 -18.31
CA GLY A 534 -25.20 -12.53 -18.51
C GLY A 534 -24.47 -11.68 -19.54
N ALA A 535 -23.13 -11.70 -19.53
CA ALA A 535 -22.31 -11.05 -20.56
C ALA A 535 -22.66 -11.59 -21.95
N LYS A 536 -22.74 -12.92 -22.09
CA LYS A 536 -23.13 -13.57 -23.35
C LYS A 536 -24.56 -13.22 -23.78
N GLU A 537 -25.51 -13.19 -22.85
CA GLU A 537 -26.91 -12.81 -23.14
C GLU A 537 -27.01 -11.37 -23.66
N LEU A 538 -26.20 -10.46 -23.13
CA LEU A 538 -26.10 -9.07 -23.56
C LEU A 538 -25.26 -8.88 -24.84
N GLY A 539 -24.72 -9.95 -25.42
CA GLY A 539 -23.84 -9.88 -26.59
C GLY A 539 -22.49 -9.22 -26.31
N MET A 540 -21.97 -9.35 -25.09
CA MET A 540 -20.67 -8.82 -24.66
C MET A 540 -19.53 -9.79 -25.06
N GLU A 541 -19.20 -9.85 -26.35
CA GLU A 541 -18.29 -10.86 -26.92
C GLU A 541 -16.82 -10.70 -26.52
N ASN A 542 -16.42 -9.52 -26.05
CA ASN A 542 -15.05 -9.18 -25.69
C ASN A 542 -14.90 -8.99 -24.17
N SER A 543 -15.68 -9.74 -23.38
CA SER A 543 -15.78 -9.60 -21.93
C SER A 543 -15.68 -10.93 -21.19
N HIS A 544 -14.93 -10.93 -20.08
CA HIS A 544 -14.80 -12.04 -19.16
C HIS A 544 -14.66 -11.53 -17.71
N PHE A 545 -15.36 -12.17 -16.78
CA PHE A 545 -15.36 -11.82 -15.37
C PHE A 545 -14.83 -12.97 -14.52
N ASP A 546 -13.72 -12.75 -13.82
CA ASP A 546 -13.14 -13.69 -12.83
C ASP A 546 -13.63 -13.50 -11.38
N ASN A 547 -14.25 -12.35 -11.09
CA ASN A 547 -14.70 -12.01 -9.73
C ASN A 547 -15.85 -10.99 -9.80
N THR A 548 -16.54 -10.74 -8.68
CA THR A 548 -17.74 -9.88 -8.67
C THR A 548 -17.41 -8.39 -8.53
N HIS A 549 -16.24 -8.05 -7.99
CA HIS A 549 -15.91 -6.69 -7.54
C HIS A 549 -14.99 -5.92 -8.49
N GLY A 550 -14.23 -6.59 -9.35
CA GLY A 550 -13.31 -5.98 -10.30
C GLY A 550 -11.88 -5.74 -9.77
N LEU A 551 -11.40 -6.57 -8.83
CA LEU A 551 -9.96 -6.60 -8.54
C LEU A 551 -9.24 -7.28 -9.71
N THR A 552 -8.01 -6.86 -9.97
CA THR A 552 -7.25 -7.27 -11.16
C THR A 552 -6.96 -8.77 -11.14
N GLU A 553 -7.36 -9.45 -12.20
CA GLU A 553 -6.99 -10.84 -12.53
C GLU A 553 -6.62 -10.89 -14.01
N GLU A 554 -5.81 -11.87 -14.41
CA GLU A 554 -5.20 -11.92 -15.75
C GLU A 554 -6.24 -11.87 -16.89
N THR A 555 -7.37 -12.56 -16.69
CA THR A 555 -8.46 -12.72 -17.66
C THR A 555 -9.63 -11.78 -17.43
N HIS A 556 -9.62 -10.95 -16.37
CA HIS A 556 -10.76 -10.12 -15.96
C HIS A 556 -10.82 -8.82 -16.74
N LYS A 557 -11.40 -8.89 -17.94
CA LYS A 557 -11.34 -7.81 -18.93
C LYS A 557 -12.66 -7.63 -19.64
N ALA A 558 -12.94 -6.42 -20.08
CA ALA A 558 -14.03 -6.12 -21.00
C ALA A 558 -13.64 -5.01 -21.97
N SER A 559 -14.42 -4.86 -23.03
CA SER A 559 -14.27 -3.80 -24.02
C SER A 559 -15.17 -2.59 -23.70
N ALA A 560 -14.81 -1.41 -24.22
CA ALA A 560 -15.64 -0.22 -24.01
C ALA A 560 -17.04 -0.35 -24.64
N ALA A 561 -17.13 -1.00 -25.80
CA ALA A 561 -18.40 -1.29 -26.48
C ALA A 561 -19.30 -2.21 -25.64
N ASP A 562 -18.73 -3.24 -25.02
CA ASP A 562 -19.50 -4.16 -24.17
C ASP A 562 -19.94 -3.50 -22.87
N MET A 563 -19.10 -2.67 -22.27
CA MET A 563 -19.47 -1.90 -21.09
C MET A 563 -20.58 -0.89 -21.37
N ALA A 564 -20.68 -0.37 -22.60
CA ALA A 564 -21.80 0.48 -23.02
C ALA A 564 -23.13 -0.30 -23.08
N LYS A 565 -23.11 -1.54 -23.60
CA LYS A 565 -24.28 -2.44 -23.61
C LYS A 565 -24.74 -2.76 -22.18
N LEU A 566 -23.80 -3.09 -21.30
CA LEU A 566 -24.08 -3.37 -19.89
C LEU A 566 -24.68 -2.13 -19.19
N ALA A 567 -24.12 -0.95 -19.42
CA ALA A 567 -24.65 0.30 -18.88
C ALA A 567 -26.09 0.56 -19.34
N HIS A 568 -26.37 0.32 -20.62
CA HIS A 568 -27.72 0.44 -21.17
C HIS A 568 -28.68 -0.53 -20.49
N ALA A 569 -28.29 -1.80 -20.32
CA ALA A 569 -29.09 -2.81 -19.63
C ALA A 569 -29.37 -2.44 -18.17
N VAL A 570 -28.36 -1.98 -17.43
CA VAL A 570 -28.52 -1.43 -16.06
C VAL A 570 -29.53 -0.29 -16.03
N LYS A 571 -29.51 0.60 -17.03
CA LYS A 571 -30.42 1.75 -17.12
C LYS A 571 -31.85 1.38 -17.51
N GLN A 572 -32.10 0.17 -18.04
CA GLN A 572 -33.47 -0.31 -18.32
C GLN A 572 -34.19 -0.78 -17.06
N ILE A 573 -33.45 -1.12 -15.99
CA ILE A 573 -34.03 -1.57 -14.72
C ILE A 573 -34.34 -0.33 -13.85
N PRO A 574 -35.62 -0.01 -13.57
CA PRO A 574 -35.98 1.25 -12.89
C PRO A 574 -35.32 1.43 -11.51
N LEU A 575 -35.18 0.34 -10.76
CA LEU A 575 -34.49 0.34 -9.47
C LEU A 575 -33.01 0.72 -9.64
N LEU A 576 -32.30 0.10 -10.58
CA LEU A 576 -30.88 0.38 -10.78
C LEU A 576 -30.68 1.78 -11.37
N GLN A 577 -31.57 2.25 -12.25
CA GLN A 577 -31.56 3.63 -12.73
C GLN A 577 -31.64 4.61 -11.55
N LYS A 578 -32.53 4.36 -10.58
CA LYS A 578 -32.60 5.15 -9.35
C LYS A 578 -31.28 5.08 -8.59
N VAL A 579 -30.81 3.87 -8.25
CA VAL A 579 -29.57 3.63 -7.48
C VAL A 579 -28.37 4.37 -8.07
N VAL A 580 -28.08 4.22 -9.36
CA VAL A 580 -26.87 4.81 -9.97
C VAL A 580 -26.93 6.33 -10.14
N SER A 581 -28.14 6.91 -10.06
CA SER A 581 -28.37 8.35 -10.11
C SER A 581 -28.42 9.01 -8.73
N THR A 582 -28.43 8.22 -7.65
CA THR A 582 -28.54 8.71 -6.27
C THR A 582 -27.19 9.25 -5.78
N PRO A 583 -27.12 10.53 -5.32
CA PRO A 583 -25.88 11.11 -4.79
C PRO A 583 -25.44 10.50 -3.45
N GLN A 584 -26.38 10.22 -2.55
CA GLN A 584 -26.10 9.56 -1.28
C GLN A 584 -27.29 8.72 -0.79
N ARG A 585 -27.00 7.71 0.04
CA ARG A 585 -28.01 6.85 0.70
C ARG A 585 -27.58 6.57 2.13
N GLY A 586 -28.40 6.96 3.10
CA GLY A 586 -28.31 6.49 4.47
C GLY A 586 -29.13 5.22 4.67
N ALA A 587 -28.60 4.27 5.44
CA ALA A 587 -29.27 3.02 5.81
C ALA A 587 -28.94 2.62 7.27
N THR A 588 -29.82 1.82 7.88
CA THR A 588 -29.58 1.21 9.19
C THR A 588 -29.18 -0.25 9.00
N VAL A 589 -28.07 -0.64 9.62
CA VAL A 589 -27.57 -2.01 9.64
C VAL A 589 -27.71 -2.58 11.05
N SER A 590 -28.05 -3.86 11.13
CA SER A 590 -28.20 -4.56 12.42
C SER A 590 -27.07 -5.57 12.59
N GLY A 591 -26.49 -5.69 13.78
CA GLY A 591 -25.38 -6.59 14.04
C GLY A 591 -25.66 -7.71 15.04
N PRO A 592 -24.68 -8.61 15.24
CA PRO A 592 -24.79 -9.69 16.22
C PRO A 592 -25.07 -9.14 17.62
N GLY A 593 -26.01 -9.75 18.34
CA GLY A 593 -26.44 -9.25 19.66
C GLY A 593 -27.48 -8.13 19.62
N GLY A 594 -27.99 -7.78 18.43
CA GLY A 594 -29.16 -6.91 18.27
C GLY A 594 -28.86 -5.42 18.36
N TYR A 595 -27.60 -5.01 18.20
CA TYR A 595 -27.28 -3.58 18.03
C TYR A 595 -27.66 -3.11 16.63
N GLU A 596 -27.90 -1.82 16.51
CA GLU A 596 -28.11 -1.14 15.23
C GLU A 596 -27.15 0.04 15.12
N ARG A 597 -26.69 0.30 13.90
CA ARG A 597 -25.95 1.52 13.57
C ARG A 597 -26.35 2.01 12.18
N ASN A 598 -26.14 3.30 11.94
CA ASN A 598 -26.36 3.87 10.63
C ASN A 598 -25.07 3.85 9.79
N VAL A 599 -25.25 3.71 8.48
CA VAL A 599 -24.21 3.91 7.47
C VAL A 599 -24.66 4.96 6.48
N LEU A 600 -23.72 5.72 5.93
CA LEU A 600 -23.97 6.70 4.88
C LEU A 600 -23.08 6.39 3.68
N TRP A 601 -23.71 6.02 2.57
CA TRP A 601 -23.02 5.78 1.32
C TRP A 601 -23.10 6.99 0.40
N LYS A 602 -21.97 7.41 -0.14
CA LYS A 602 -21.88 8.53 -1.09
C LYS A 602 -21.43 8.03 -2.45
N ASN A 603 -22.03 8.58 -3.50
CA ASN A 603 -21.73 8.20 -4.86
C ASN A 603 -20.37 8.74 -5.29
N THR A 604 -19.50 7.84 -5.73
CA THR A 604 -18.15 8.18 -6.21
C THR A 604 -18.16 8.90 -7.58
N ASN A 605 -19.27 8.94 -8.30
CA ASN A 605 -19.39 9.60 -9.60
C ASN A 605 -19.67 11.11 -9.47
N ASN A 606 -18.62 11.91 -9.61
CA ASN A 606 -18.73 13.37 -9.49
C ASN A 606 -19.53 14.05 -10.60
N LEU A 607 -19.79 13.38 -11.74
CA LEU A 607 -20.61 13.97 -12.79
C LEU A 607 -22.06 14.20 -12.34
N LEU A 608 -22.55 13.48 -11.34
CA LEU A 608 -23.92 13.66 -10.82
C LEU A 608 -24.18 15.07 -10.25
N LYS A 609 -23.13 15.80 -9.90
CA LYS A 609 -23.19 17.20 -9.45
C LYS A 609 -23.52 18.17 -10.59
N ILE A 610 -23.45 17.73 -11.84
CA ILE A 610 -23.69 18.55 -13.04
C ILE A 610 -25.04 18.16 -13.64
N GLU A 611 -25.82 19.16 -14.06
CA GLU A 611 -27.09 18.96 -14.77
C GLU A 611 -26.90 18.11 -16.04
N GLY A 612 -27.84 17.19 -16.27
CA GLY A 612 -27.84 16.27 -17.41
C GLY A 612 -27.25 14.89 -17.11
N TYR A 613 -26.32 14.76 -16.17
CA TYR A 613 -25.72 13.47 -15.80
C TYR A 613 -26.59 12.67 -14.83
N ASP A 614 -26.70 11.35 -15.07
CA ASP A 614 -27.60 10.46 -14.33
C ASP A 614 -27.05 9.03 -14.09
N GLY A 615 -25.72 8.86 -14.11
CA GLY A 615 -25.03 7.60 -13.82
C GLY A 615 -23.63 7.53 -14.46
N VAL A 616 -22.95 6.38 -14.45
CA VAL A 616 -23.37 5.09 -13.87
C VAL A 616 -22.36 4.60 -12.84
N LYS A 617 -21.10 4.35 -13.23
CA LYS A 617 -20.11 3.76 -12.31
C LYS A 617 -18.67 4.11 -12.66
N THR A 618 -17.90 4.46 -11.63
CA THR A 618 -16.44 4.64 -11.64
C THR A 618 -15.70 3.32 -11.33
N GLY A 619 -14.42 3.23 -11.72
CA GLY A 619 -13.52 2.19 -11.21
C GLY A 619 -12.05 2.57 -11.36
N THR A 620 -11.20 2.10 -10.44
CA THR A 620 -9.75 2.33 -10.50
C THR A 620 -9.00 1.11 -9.97
N THR A 621 -7.95 0.67 -10.68
CA THR A 621 -6.90 -0.20 -10.15
C THR A 621 -5.56 0.20 -10.78
N SER A 622 -4.44 -0.25 -10.22
CA SER A 622 -3.11 0.03 -10.79
C SER A 622 -2.96 -0.49 -12.23
N ALA A 623 -3.60 -1.63 -12.55
CA ALA A 623 -3.58 -2.20 -13.90
C ALA A 623 -4.54 -1.48 -14.86
N ALA A 624 -5.78 -1.22 -14.40
CA ALA A 624 -6.82 -0.62 -15.21
C ALA A 624 -6.61 0.88 -15.47
N GLY A 625 -5.89 1.59 -14.60
CA GLY A 625 -5.95 3.05 -14.55
C GLY A 625 -7.32 3.51 -14.05
N ALA A 626 -7.72 4.75 -14.37
CA ALA A 626 -9.02 5.29 -14.00
C ALA A 626 -10.06 5.07 -15.11
N CYS A 627 -11.17 4.42 -14.73
CA CYS A 627 -12.29 4.08 -15.61
C CYS A 627 -13.57 4.81 -15.17
N LEU A 628 -14.44 5.12 -16.13
CA LEU A 628 -15.76 5.69 -15.91
C LEU A 628 -16.72 5.24 -17.01
N VAL A 629 -17.84 4.66 -16.59
CA VAL A 629 -19.03 4.47 -17.42
C VAL A 629 -20.07 5.46 -16.94
N SER A 630 -20.49 6.36 -17.82
CA SER A 630 -21.40 7.45 -17.49
C SER A 630 -22.59 7.49 -18.44
N SER A 631 -23.68 8.11 -17.97
CA SER A 631 -24.87 8.39 -18.77
C SER A 631 -25.28 9.85 -18.57
N ALA A 632 -25.70 10.50 -19.66
CA ALA A 632 -26.23 11.85 -19.61
C ALA A 632 -27.35 12.07 -20.63
N LYS A 633 -28.17 13.08 -20.34
CA LYS A 633 -29.26 13.57 -21.19
C LYS A 633 -29.07 15.04 -21.51
N ARG A 634 -29.40 15.43 -22.73
CA ARG A 634 -29.45 16.82 -23.16
C ARG A 634 -30.62 17.03 -24.12
N GLY A 635 -31.64 17.77 -23.67
CA GLY A 635 -32.92 17.83 -24.38
C GLY A 635 -33.54 16.43 -24.48
N ASP A 636 -33.91 16.02 -25.69
CA ASP A 636 -34.49 14.70 -25.97
C ASP A 636 -33.44 13.61 -26.22
N ASP A 637 -32.16 13.97 -26.28
CA ASP A 637 -31.07 13.04 -26.56
C ASP A 637 -30.47 12.47 -25.28
N SER A 638 -29.97 11.24 -25.38
CA SER A 638 -29.30 10.54 -24.30
C SER A 638 -28.10 9.79 -24.86
N LEU A 639 -26.97 9.85 -24.15
CA LEU A 639 -25.74 9.16 -24.52
C LEU A 639 -25.20 8.41 -23.30
N ILE A 640 -24.53 7.31 -23.58
CA ILE A 640 -23.67 6.59 -22.65
C ILE A 640 -22.24 6.78 -23.14
N VAL A 641 -21.35 7.17 -22.24
CA VAL A 641 -19.92 7.34 -22.52
C VAL A 641 -19.12 6.44 -21.62
N VAL A 642 -18.24 5.66 -22.23
CA VAL A 642 -17.32 4.73 -21.57
C VAL A 642 -15.89 5.20 -21.80
N VAL A 643 -15.16 5.41 -20.70
CA VAL A 643 -13.75 5.79 -20.66
C VAL A 643 -13.00 4.73 -19.84
N LEU A 644 -12.03 4.04 -20.43
CA LEU A 644 -11.23 3.02 -19.73
C LEU A 644 -9.73 3.35 -19.86
N GLY A 645 -8.99 3.25 -18.76
CA GLY A 645 -7.55 3.47 -18.76
C GLY A 645 -7.10 4.92 -18.85
N ALA A 646 -7.84 5.85 -18.24
CA ALA A 646 -7.34 7.21 -18.06
C ALA A 646 -6.15 7.24 -17.06
N PRO A 647 -5.14 8.12 -17.26
CA PRO A 647 -3.92 8.15 -16.45
C PRO A 647 -4.15 8.60 -15.00
N SER A 648 -5.24 9.30 -14.72
CA SER A 648 -5.63 9.74 -13.38
C SER A 648 -7.15 9.81 -13.21
N SER A 649 -7.66 9.88 -11.98
CA SER A 649 -9.11 9.97 -11.78
C SER A 649 -9.70 11.29 -12.27
N ASP A 650 -8.96 12.40 -12.21
CA ASP A 650 -9.44 13.66 -12.76
C ASP A 650 -9.53 13.58 -14.28
N SER A 651 -8.54 12.96 -14.91
CA SER A 651 -8.53 12.80 -16.37
C SER A 651 -9.70 11.97 -16.88
N ARG A 652 -10.22 11.00 -16.11
CA ARG A 652 -11.42 10.23 -16.49
C ARG A 652 -12.66 11.12 -16.66
N TYR A 653 -12.80 12.14 -15.82
CA TYR A 653 -13.91 13.09 -15.86
C TYR A 653 -13.73 14.11 -16.98
N VAL A 654 -12.50 14.59 -17.19
CA VAL A 654 -12.16 15.47 -18.32
C VAL A 654 -12.43 14.75 -19.65
N ASP A 655 -11.94 13.52 -19.80
CA ASP A 655 -12.14 12.70 -20.99
C ASP A 655 -13.63 12.46 -21.24
N SER A 656 -14.38 12.06 -20.22
CA SER A 656 -15.83 11.82 -20.34
C SER A 656 -16.58 13.08 -20.77
N ARG A 657 -16.31 14.23 -20.14
CA ARG A 657 -16.96 15.51 -20.49
C ARG A 657 -16.61 15.94 -21.92
N ASN A 658 -15.35 15.80 -22.35
CA ASN A 658 -14.94 16.09 -23.72
C ASN A 658 -15.65 15.19 -24.75
N LEU A 659 -15.79 13.90 -24.46
CA LEU A 659 -16.52 12.95 -25.30
C LEU A 659 -18.01 13.27 -25.38
N TYR A 660 -18.66 13.67 -24.28
CA TYR A 660 -20.05 14.12 -24.32
C TYR A 660 -20.23 15.37 -25.18
N ARG A 661 -19.41 16.41 -24.97
CA ARG A 661 -19.48 17.65 -25.77
C ARG A 661 -19.34 17.35 -27.27
N TRP A 662 -18.36 16.53 -27.61
CA TRP A 662 -18.17 16.08 -28.98
C TRP A 662 -19.37 15.28 -29.49
N GLY A 663 -19.84 14.29 -28.72
CA GLY A 663 -20.98 13.44 -29.08
C GLY A 663 -22.27 14.23 -29.32
N TRP A 664 -22.59 15.21 -28.46
CA TRP A 664 -23.73 16.11 -28.66
C TRP A 664 -23.60 16.91 -29.95
N THR A 665 -22.41 17.44 -30.23
CA THR A 665 -22.15 18.20 -31.45
C THR A 665 -22.28 17.32 -32.71
N GLN A 666 -21.85 16.05 -32.65
CA GLN A 666 -22.00 15.12 -33.77
C GLN A 666 -23.47 14.72 -33.99
N LEU A 667 -24.24 14.50 -32.91
CA LEU A 667 -25.66 14.21 -33.01
C LEU A 667 -26.44 15.38 -33.64
N GLU A 668 -26.12 16.62 -33.24
CA GLU A 668 -26.76 17.80 -33.84
C GLU A 668 -26.44 17.90 -35.34
N LYS A 669 -25.19 17.65 -35.75
CA LYS A 669 -24.80 17.61 -37.17
C LYS A 669 -25.55 16.52 -37.95
N ARG A 670 -25.60 15.28 -37.43
CA ARG A 670 -26.34 14.18 -38.06
C ARG A 670 -27.81 14.54 -38.29
N LYS A 671 -28.46 15.15 -37.30
CA LYS A 671 -29.86 15.60 -37.40
C LYS A 671 -30.10 16.71 -38.44
N VAL A 672 -29.07 17.51 -38.72
CA VAL A 672 -29.13 18.54 -39.79
C VAL A 672 -28.91 17.90 -41.16
N GLU A 673 -28.05 16.90 -41.27
CA GLU A 673 -27.79 16.17 -42.52
C GLU A 673 -28.94 15.24 -42.93
N GLU A 674 -29.72 14.74 -41.95
CA GLU A 674 -30.89 13.89 -42.17
C GLU A 674 -32.19 14.67 -42.50
N LYS A 675 -32.17 16.00 -42.36
CA LYS A 675 -33.28 16.91 -42.72
C LYS A 675 -33.06 17.54 -44.08
#